data_AF-A0A195FLV4-F1
#
_entry.id   AF-A0A195FLV4-F1
#
_cell.length_a   1.000
_cell.length_b   1.000
_cell.length_c   1.000
_cell.angle_alpha   90.00
_cell.angle_beta   90.00
_cell.angle_gamma   90.00
#
_symmetry.space_group_name_H-M   'P 1'
#
loop_
_entity.id
_entity.type
_entity.pdbx_description
1 polymer ?
#
loop_
_entity_poly.entity_id
_entity_poly.type
_entity_poly.pdbx_seq_one_letter_code
_entity_poly.pdbx_strand_id
1 'polypeptide(L)'
;MTMRCRASSIVVTIALLVVLLDSAIAISDKLRIAYQWKQIDYEWPSNDIKRLFPDYKQEDNLPLGLEVAGDRLFITVPRWRQGVAASLNYIKLNGTNNSPPLIPYPSWEAHQYGAAGVPEIVSTFRVRADRCNRLWVLDTGLTDILGSPEQQAPPALIVYDLMTDRVLRKYVIPSDQRTTDSLFANIAVEDYSCEDSYGYLGDLGGPGLVVYSWSLRKSWLVKHHSFHPDPMGGEFKVSGISFQWNDGLFGMALAPTGDGYSTMYYHPLSSGMEFSVSTRLLRDAQRASAAEMLRSFHVFVLETSHEFQTLGSRGPNGQSSVSFLDPKTGVLFYALTNLNTVACWRPQNKFSIQQQGYVYQDNITMVFPNDLKIDRNGNLWILSDRLPIFMYSQLDLRDYNFRILMGSTEQLIMGTVCDSTYTTTTIYNHRDDMDHMNHMDHMDHINRIDHNDHAMSLTPRIGNFASFMKIDIATVLFRIKDKIRIKLKENVDRSRKGEWIREKKKNMDLENFFRGRLADDVPSMMIEISSAKSSYAYLRTWRMQYAWSSTCCICICGTSYLNLLIDSLTILAVENNFIRRLVSSADNTVQMMILLKIKYYSIIQNYLFHIVNIYYSIKFYNTTHIHTIYLFKHTLLERGRLEATICLLIAAAIGIVASLRIIALQFRSTLKFPSVQFYQFYSILVVLTIIIIEILTYYFCMCKIIALNTLFYLDKTFVFIYLGEVKKIFNMPKTSTVPGLVYLPARDIPTKTAMGFINARKKVDGAEGLWRIENKLYDLENFVKSHPGGSEWLRITKGTDITELFEAHHITDKAEQLLPKFYVREAATPRSVPLTFLPNGFYRTFKRRAVEALKKVNFHKSSTTTNLITDSLVTATFALSLMAAFFHSYAILLLASLFLTWTANAAHNYFHMRDNFRMYYFDLSMLSSKNFRITHAMSHHMYPNTIWDYELYVVEPFVQWMPRKDKTYLMGMIGKIISPIVWMLMYIAEGIKRYYLVYTEYGVFEFRDFMPFLLPISMSLVAPKILIALKLWLIMLLISSTLFGLIGFNAAHHHPDIFHDGDIYRNDMDWGLLELDAVRDRVDIDKSLFLIVTHYGSHTLHHLLPTVDHHYLPLCVPAFLKTCEEFNVSSDKWTQWKLLKGQFNQIMRTEVKKNHR
;
A
#
# COMPACT_ATOMS: atom_id res chain seq x y z
N MET A 1 11.93 -48.13 20.22
CA MET A 1 10.88 -48.31 19.19
C MET A 1 10.40 -47.00 18.52
N THR A 2 10.75 -45.81 19.02
CA THR A 2 10.14 -44.51 18.61
C THR A 2 10.62 -43.88 17.28
N MET A 3 11.69 -44.38 16.65
CA MET A 3 12.22 -43.79 15.40
C MET A 3 11.45 -44.21 14.14
N ARG A 4 10.98 -45.46 14.03
CA ARG A 4 10.36 -45.96 12.78
C ARG A 4 9.01 -45.29 12.46
N CYS A 5 8.22 -44.94 13.48
CA CYS A 5 6.98 -44.17 13.27
C CYS A 5 7.26 -42.76 12.70
N ARG A 6 8.39 -42.13 13.06
CA ARG A 6 8.76 -40.81 12.51
C ARG A 6 9.11 -40.87 11.02
N ALA A 7 9.77 -41.94 10.55
CA ALA A 7 10.00 -42.14 9.12
C ALA A 7 8.68 -42.28 8.35
N SER A 8 7.71 -43.03 8.92
CA SER A 8 6.37 -43.17 8.33
C SER A 8 5.62 -41.84 8.30
N SER A 9 5.67 -41.05 9.39
CA SER A 9 5.12 -39.68 9.40
C SER A 9 5.84 -38.76 8.41
N ILE A 10 7.16 -38.86 8.23
CA ILE A 10 7.89 -38.07 7.23
C ILE A 10 7.45 -38.44 5.80
N VAL A 11 7.29 -39.73 5.48
CA VAL A 11 6.78 -40.14 4.16
C VAL A 11 5.33 -39.69 3.97
N VAL A 12 4.47 -39.80 5.00
CA VAL A 12 3.09 -39.30 4.94
C VAL A 12 3.02 -37.77 4.87
N THR A 13 3.92 -37.03 5.53
CA THR A 13 4.00 -35.56 5.44
C THR A 13 4.64 -35.10 4.13
N ILE A 14 5.55 -35.88 3.52
CA ILE A 14 6.06 -35.62 2.16
C ILE A 14 4.98 -35.96 1.13
N ALA A 15 4.25 -37.06 1.28
CA ALA A 15 3.10 -37.38 0.42
C ALA A 15 1.97 -36.34 0.56
N LEU A 16 1.68 -35.87 1.79
CA LEU A 16 0.77 -34.75 2.00
C LEU A 16 1.34 -33.43 1.47
N LEU A 17 2.65 -33.19 1.51
CA LEU A 17 3.26 -32.02 0.87
C LEU A 17 3.23 -32.12 -0.65
N VAL A 18 3.35 -33.31 -1.24
CA VAL A 18 3.20 -33.55 -2.68
C VAL A 18 1.74 -33.40 -3.09
N VAL A 19 0.78 -33.95 -2.34
CA VAL A 19 -0.66 -33.74 -2.57
C VAL A 19 -1.08 -32.28 -2.31
N LEU A 20 -0.44 -31.58 -1.36
CA LEU A 20 -0.67 -30.15 -1.15
C LEU A 20 0.01 -29.29 -2.21
N LEU A 21 1.17 -29.70 -2.74
CA LEU A 21 1.82 -29.08 -3.91
C LEU A 21 1.00 -29.33 -5.17
N ASP A 22 0.47 -30.53 -5.40
CA ASP A 22 -0.50 -30.82 -6.45
C ASP A 22 -1.77 -29.98 -6.26
N SER A 23 -2.24 -29.76 -5.02
CA SER A 23 -3.37 -28.84 -4.77
C SER A 23 -3.03 -27.35 -4.93
N ALA A 24 -1.75 -26.98 -4.90
CA ALA A 24 -1.25 -25.64 -5.16
C ALA A 24 -0.87 -25.42 -6.65
N ILE A 25 -0.61 -26.51 -7.38
CA ILE A 25 -0.46 -26.56 -8.84
C ILE A 25 -1.85 -26.69 -9.50
N ALA A 26 -2.82 -27.28 -8.82
CA ALA A 26 -4.24 -27.30 -9.17
C ALA A 26 -4.98 -26.01 -8.77
N ILE A 27 -4.35 -24.84 -9.01
CA ILE A 27 -5.15 -23.69 -9.44
C ILE A 27 -5.69 -24.09 -10.83
N SER A 28 -6.89 -24.65 -10.85
CA SER A 28 -7.62 -24.89 -12.09
C SER A 28 -7.71 -23.57 -12.85
N ASP A 29 -7.24 -23.54 -14.10
CA ASP A 29 -7.38 -22.40 -15.01
C ASP A 29 -8.87 -22.07 -15.16
N LYS A 30 -9.36 -21.11 -14.35
CA LYS A 30 -10.78 -20.76 -14.29
C LYS A 30 -11.31 -20.19 -15.61
N LEU A 31 -10.41 -19.64 -16.43
CA LEU A 31 -10.62 -19.36 -17.83
C LEU A 31 -9.72 -20.29 -18.66
N ARG A 32 -10.33 -21.11 -19.52
CA ARG A 32 -9.58 -21.82 -20.57
C ARG A 32 -9.47 -20.94 -21.82
N ILE A 33 -8.40 -21.10 -22.59
CA ILE A 33 -8.38 -20.59 -23.97
C ILE A 33 -9.38 -21.44 -24.78
N ALA A 34 -10.41 -20.80 -25.34
CA ALA A 34 -11.38 -21.44 -26.22
C ALA A 34 -10.89 -21.38 -27.68
N TYR A 35 -10.38 -20.22 -28.11
CA TYR A 35 -9.81 -20.01 -29.44
C TYR A 35 -8.59 -19.09 -29.36
N GLN A 36 -7.66 -19.22 -30.31
CA GLN A 36 -6.49 -18.36 -30.41
C GLN A 36 -5.97 -18.26 -31.84
N TRP A 37 -5.44 -17.11 -32.22
CA TRP A 37 -4.93 -16.83 -33.56
C TRP A 37 -3.58 -16.11 -33.50
N LYS A 38 -2.70 -16.46 -34.43
CA LYS A 38 -1.45 -15.72 -34.70
C LYS A 38 -1.72 -14.53 -35.60
N GLN A 39 -2.52 -14.78 -36.63
CA GLN A 39 -3.12 -13.82 -37.55
C GLN A 39 -4.55 -14.30 -37.85
N ILE A 40 -5.45 -13.40 -38.21
CA ILE A 40 -6.81 -13.73 -38.68
C ILE A 40 -6.76 -14.08 -40.17
N ASP A 41 -7.51 -15.09 -40.60
CA ASP A 41 -7.85 -15.34 -42.00
C ASP A 41 -9.34 -15.73 -42.10
N TYR A 42 -9.88 -15.75 -43.30
CA TYR A 42 -11.30 -15.94 -43.59
C TYR A 42 -11.58 -17.27 -44.32
N GLU A 43 -12.81 -17.76 -44.24
CA GLU A 43 -13.23 -18.99 -44.95
C GLU A 43 -13.54 -18.65 -46.42
N TRP A 44 -12.48 -18.44 -47.20
CA TRP A 44 -12.52 -18.06 -48.62
C TRP A 44 -13.19 -19.17 -49.49
N PRO A 45 -14.35 -18.92 -50.13
CA PRO A 45 -15.03 -19.94 -50.93
C PRO A 45 -14.25 -20.35 -52.19
N SER A 46 -13.47 -19.43 -52.75
CA SER A 46 -12.55 -19.68 -53.86
C SER A 46 -11.47 -18.58 -53.93
N ASN A 47 -10.42 -18.84 -54.69
CA ASN A 47 -9.42 -17.82 -55.03
C ASN A 47 -10.02 -16.66 -55.85
N ASP A 48 -11.15 -16.87 -56.54
CA ASP A 48 -11.82 -15.82 -57.32
C ASP A 48 -12.62 -14.88 -56.43
N ILE A 49 -13.27 -15.38 -55.37
CA ILE A 49 -13.83 -14.52 -54.32
C ILE A 49 -12.70 -13.75 -53.61
N LYS A 50 -11.55 -14.38 -53.36
CA LYS A 50 -10.38 -13.70 -52.75
C LYS A 50 -9.83 -12.56 -53.63
N ARG A 51 -9.93 -12.67 -54.96
CA ARG A 51 -9.56 -11.61 -55.92
C ARG A 51 -10.51 -10.40 -55.91
N LEU A 52 -11.72 -10.51 -55.34
CA LEU A 52 -12.66 -9.39 -55.18
C LEU A 52 -12.26 -8.43 -54.04
N PHE A 53 -11.27 -8.80 -53.22
CA PHE A 53 -10.72 -8.00 -52.12
C PHE A 53 -9.23 -7.73 -52.36
N PRO A 54 -8.86 -6.95 -53.40
CA PRO A 54 -7.48 -6.81 -53.86
C PRO A 54 -6.52 -6.23 -52.81
N ASP A 55 -7.03 -5.38 -51.91
CA ASP A 55 -6.25 -4.73 -50.86
C ASP A 55 -6.02 -5.62 -49.62
N TYR A 56 -6.62 -6.82 -49.57
CA TYR A 56 -6.58 -7.71 -48.41
C TYR A 56 -5.14 -8.07 -47.97
N LYS A 57 -4.82 -7.79 -46.70
CA LYS A 57 -3.55 -8.13 -46.06
C LYS A 57 -3.82 -8.80 -44.73
N GLN A 58 -3.40 -10.06 -44.58
CA GLN A 58 -3.67 -10.87 -43.39
C GLN A 58 -3.28 -10.15 -42.07
N GLU A 59 -2.13 -9.48 -42.07
CA GLU A 59 -1.55 -8.73 -40.96
C GLU A 59 -2.36 -7.50 -40.49
N ASP A 60 -3.28 -6.97 -41.30
CA ASP A 60 -4.12 -5.80 -40.96
C ASP A 60 -5.37 -6.17 -40.13
N ASN A 61 -5.62 -7.47 -39.92
CA ASN A 61 -6.89 -7.97 -39.38
C ASN A 61 -6.81 -8.22 -37.86
N LEU A 62 -7.11 -7.17 -37.08
CA LEU A 62 -7.24 -7.25 -35.61
C LEU A 62 -8.72 -7.44 -35.20
N PRO A 63 -9.07 -8.50 -34.44
CA PRO A 63 -10.41 -8.66 -33.86
C PRO A 63 -10.58 -7.72 -32.66
N LEU A 64 -11.72 -7.02 -32.54
CA LEU A 64 -11.95 -6.01 -31.50
C LEU A 64 -13.09 -6.33 -30.52
N GLY A 65 -14.13 -7.04 -30.95
CA GLY A 65 -15.31 -7.36 -30.14
C GLY A 65 -15.88 -8.75 -30.42
N LEU A 66 -16.66 -9.29 -29.48
CA LEU A 66 -17.33 -10.59 -29.61
C LEU A 66 -18.78 -10.59 -29.12
N GLU A 67 -19.55 -11.59 -29.56
CA GLU A 67 -20.90 -11.90 -29.08
C GLU A 67 -21.28 -13.37 -29.31
N VAL A 68 -22.08 -13.97 -28.43
CA VAL A 68 -22.50 -15.38 -28.51
C VAL A 68 -24.01 -15.48 -28.75
N ALA A 69 -24.40 -16.11 -29.86
CA ALA A 69 -25.81 -16.35 -30.18
C ALA A 69 -26.03 -17.68 -30.88
N GLY A 70 -26.78 -18.58 -30.25
CA GLY A 70 -27.00 -19.94 -30.76
C GLY A 70 -25.70 -20.75 -30.77
N ASP A 71 -25.39 -21.35 -31.91
CA ASP A 71 -24.14 -22.06 -32.19
C ASP A 71 -23.01 -21.14 -32.72
N ARG A 72 -23.24 -19.82 -32.81
CA ARG A 72 -22.32 -18.85 -33.41
C ARG A 72 -21.66 -17.95 -32.37
N LEU A 73 -20.35 -17.82 -32.48
CA LEU A 73 -19.55 -16.78 -31.82
C LEU A 73 -19.19 -15.73 -32.86
N PHE A 74 -19.83 -14.57 -32.79
CA PHE A 74 -19.56 -13.41 -33.63
C PHE A 74 -18.26 -12.73 -33.20
N ILE A 75 -17.50 -12.25 -34.18
CA ILE A 75 -16.21 -11.58 -34.01
C ILE A 75 -16.16 -10.38 -34.95
N THR A 76 -15.93 -9.18 -34.40
CA THR A 76 -15.77 -7.94 -35.19
C THR A 76 -14.31 -7.69 -35.52
N VAL A 77 -14.03 -7.26 -36.76
CA VAL A 77 -12.70 -6.86 -37.26
C VAL A 77 -12.86 -5.47 -37.86
N PRO A 78 -12.67 -4.38 -37.09
CA PRO A 78 -12.85 -3.03 -37.60
C PRO A 78 -11.86 -2.71 -38.72
N ARG A 79 -12.21 -1.81 -39.65
CA ARG A 79 -11.31 -1.33 -40.72
C ARG A 79 -10.29 -0.32 -40.19
N TRP A 80 -9.50 -0.75 -39.19
CA TRP A 80 -8.35 -0.01 -38.66
C TRP A 80 -7.33 0.33 -39.76
N ARG A 81 -7.22 -0.54 -40.76
CA ARG A 81 -6.44 -0.37 -41.98
C ARG A 81 -7.24 -0.89 -43.17
N GLN A 82 -6.86 -0.50 -44.38
CA GLN A 82 -7.53 -0.94 -45.62
C GLN A 82 -7.56 -2.48 -45.81
N GLY A 83 -6.54 -3.22 -45.35
CA GLY A 83 -6.37 -4.65 -45.64
C GLY A 83 -7.34 -5.64 -44.96
N VAL A 84 -8.44 -5.15 -44.37
CA VAL A 84 -9.50 -5.97 -43.78
C VAL A 84 -10.50 -6.40 -44.85
N ALA A 85 -10.81 -7.70 -44.95
CA ALA A 85 -11.76 -8.18 -45.95
C ALA A 85 -13.22 -7.94 -45.51
N ALA A 86 -13.61 -8.54 -44.38
CA ALA A 86 -14.96 -8.46 -43.82
C ALA A 86 -14.94 -8.08 -42.33
N SER A 87 -15.80 -7.13 -41.95
CA SER A 87 -15.73 -6.46 -40.64
C SER A 87 -16.63 -7.05 -39.57
N LEU A 88 -17.67 -7.80 -39.96
CA LEU A 88 -18.53 -8.56 -39.07
C LEU A 88 -18.50 -10.02 -39.53
N ASN A 89 -18.13 -10.91 -38.61
CA ASN A 89 -17.90 -12.31 -38.90
C ASN A 89 -18.42 -13.20 -37.76
N TYR A 90 -18.40 -14.50 -37.96
CA TYR A 90 -18.60 -15.49 -36.90
C TYR A 90 -17.75 -16.74 -37.10
N ILE A 91 -17.67 -17.56 -36.04
CA ILE A 91 -17.21 -18.94 -36.08
C ILE A 91 -18.24 -19.86 -35.41
N LYS A 92 -18.24 -21.14 -35.75
CA LYS A 92 -19.16 -22.14 -35.19
C LYS A 92 -18.57 -22.75 -33.91
N LEU A 93 -19.34 -22.73 -32.83
CA LEU A 93 -18.92 -23.14 -31.48
C LEU A 93 -18.56 -24.63 -31.35
N ASN A 94 -19.07 -25.48 -32.23
CA ASN A 94 -18.85 -26.93 -32.23
C ASN A 94 -17.61 -27.35 -33.07
N GLY A 95 -16.74 -26.40 -33.45
CA GLY A 95 -15.52 -26.70 -34.21
C GLY A 95 -14.42 -27.34 -33.36
N THR A 96 -13.66 -28.27 -33.96
CA THR A 96 -12.48 -28.91 -33.34
C THR A 96 -11.17 -28.14 -33.55
N ASN A 97 -11.18 -27.08 -34.36
CA ASN A 97 -10.02 -26.24 -34.62
C ASN A 97 -9.99 -25.06 -33.64
N ASN A 98 -8.89 -24.90 -32.91
CA ASN A 98 -8.67 -23.80 -31.96
C ASN A 98 -8.26 -22.48 -32.65
N SER A 99 -7.94 -22.51 -33.94
CA SER A 99 -7.64 -21.36 -34.80
C SER A 99 -8.49 -21.39 -36.08
N PRO A 100 -9.83 -21.34 -36.00
CA PRO A 100 -10.71 -21.44 -37.16
C PRO A 100 -10.68 -20.16 -38.00
N PRO A 101 -10.80 -20.24 -39.33
CA PRO A 101 -11.00 -19.06 -40.16
C PRO A 101 -12.35 -18.39 -39.84
N LEU A 102 -12.44 -17.09 -40.10
CA LEU A 102 -13.66 -16.31 -39.86
C LEU A 102 -14.63 -16.42 -41.06
N ILE A 103 -15.92 -16.59 -40.78
CA ILE A 103 -16.99 -16.59 -41.78
C ILE A 103 -17.65 -15.21 -41.81
N PRO A 104 -17.59 -14.46 -42.93
CA PRO A 104 -18.28 -13.17 -43.05
C PRO A 104 -19.79 -13.27 -42.84
N TYR A 105 -20.36 -12.23 -42.24
CA TYR A 105 -21.78 -12.16 -41.90
C TYR A 105 -22.42 -10.85 -42.39
N PRO A 106 -23.64 -10.89 -42.97
CA PRO A 106 -24.42 -12.09 -43.31
C PRO A 106 -23.83 -12.88 -44.49
N SER A 107 -23.06 -12.23 -45.36
CA SER A 107 -22.41 -12.83 -46.52
C SER A 107 -21.17 -12.01 -46.95
N TRP A 108 -20.47 -12.43 -47.99
CA TRP A 108 -19.31 -11.70 -48.53
C TRP A 108 -19.70 -10.36 -49.17
N GLU A 109 -20.84 -10.32 -49.85
CA GLU A 109 -21.35 -9.17 -50.59
C GLU A 109 -21.65 -7.98 -49.67
N ALA A 110 -22.04 -8.24 -48.41
CA ALA A 110 -22.30 -7.21 -47.40
C ALA A 110 -21.04 -6.38 -47.02
N HIS A 111 -19.83 -6.91 -47.28
CA HIS A 111 -18.54 -6.27 -47.00
C HIS A 111 -17.79 -5.82 -48.26
N GLN A 112 -18.29 -6.15 -49.45
CA GLN A 112 -17.59 -5.91 -50.70
C GLN A 112 -17.85 -4.49 -51.24
N TYR A 113 -16.79 -3.78 -51.62
CA TYR A 113 -16.90 -2.56 -52.42
C TYR A 113 -17.27 -2.94 -53.86
N GLY A 114 -18.57 -2.84 -54.17
CA GLY A 114 -19.12 -3.13 -55.49
C GLY A 114 -19.23 -1.89 -56.38
N ALA A 115 -19.66 -2.07 -57.63
CA ALA A 115 -19.91 -0.97 -58.56
C ALA A 115 -21.02 0.01 -58.11
N ALA A 116 -21.75 -0.31 -57.04
CA ALA A 116 -22.75 0.54 -56.40
C ALA A 116 -22.18 1.47 -55.31
N GLY A 117 -20.88 1.38 -54.99
CA GLY A 117 -20.21 2.21 -53.98
C GLY A 117 -20.04 1.52 -52.63
N VAL A 118 -20.47 2.21 -51.56
CA VAL A 118 -20.18 1.85 -50.16
C VAL A 118 -20.90 0.55 -49.74
N PRO A 119 -20.23 -0.40 -49.06
CA PRO A 119 -20.82 -1.68 -48.64
C PRO A 119 -21.95 -1.54 -47.60
N GLU A 120 -22.70 -2.62 -47.40
CA GLU A 120 -23.75 -2.67 -46.37
C GLU A 120 -23.17 -2.52 -44.95
N ILE A 121 -22.02 -3.13 -44.69
CA ILE A 121 -21.24 -2.98 -43.48
C ILE A 121 -19.88 -2.37 -43.84
N VAL A 122 -19.57 -1.20 -43.29
CA VAL A 122 -18.25 -0.57 -43.47
C VAL A 122 -17.28 -1.08 -42.42
N SER A 123 -17.45 -0.69 -41.15
CA SER A 123 -16.52 -1.01 -40.06
C SER A 123 -17.26 -1.20 -38.73
N THR A 124 -17.51 -2.45 -38.35
CA THR A 124 -18.18 -2.78 -37.09
C THR A 124 -17.22 -2.77 -35.91
N PHE A 125 -17.56 -2.05 -34.84
CA PHE A 125 -16.77 -2.02 -33.60
C PHE A 125 -17.28 -3.02 -32.54
N ARG A 126 -18.59 -3.00 -32.28
CA ARG A 126 -19.26 -3.83 -31.26
C ARG A 126 -20.62 -4.34 -31.74
N VAL A 127 -21.07 -5.42 -31.11
CA VAL A 127 -22.30 -6.14 -31.43
C VAL A 127 -23.03 -6.58 -30.15
N ARG A 128 -24.35 -6.76 -30.25
CA ARG A 128 -25.22 -7.31 -29.19
C ARG A 128 -26.32 -8.20 -29.77
N ALA A 129 -26.40 -9.46 -29.34
CA ALA A 129 -27.44 -10.41 -29.73
C ALA A 129 -28.52 -10.53 -28.64
N ASP A 130 -29.72 -9.99 -28.89
CA ASP A 130 -30.78 -9.88 -27.87
C ASP A 130 -31.61 -11.17 -27.67
N ARG A 131 -32.52 -11.16 -26.68
CA ARG A 131 -33.43 -12.29 -26.41
C ARG A 131 -34.43 -12.57 -27.54
N CYS A 132 -34.66 -11.58 -28.40
CA CYS A 132 -35.55 -11.62 -29.56
C CYS A 132 -34.84 -12.18 -30.81
N ASN A 133 -33.63 -12.70 -30.64
CA ASN A 133 -32.75 -13.21 -31.71
C ASN A 133 -32.43 -12.14 -32.77
N ARG A 134 -32.24 -10.88 -32.36
CA ARG A 134 -31.73 -9.82 -33.24
C ARG A 134 -30.28 -9.50 -32.91
N LEU A 135 -29.44 -9.41 -33.94
CA LEU A 135 -28.07 -8.93 -33.82
C LEU A 135 -28.02 -7.44 -34.11
N TRP A 136 -27.78 -6.65 -33.07
CA TRP A 136 -27.54 -5.22 -33.13
C TRP A 136 -26.06 -4.99 -33.42
N VAL A 137 -25.76 -4.23 -34.48
CA VAL A 137 -24.44 -4.04 -35.07
C VAL A 137 -24.13 -2.56 -35.13
N LEU A 138 -23.05 -2.14 -34.49
CA LEU A 138 -22.62 -0.75 -34.45
C LEU A 138 -21.52 -0.52 -35.49
N ASP A 139 -21.91 0.07 -36.63
CA ASP A 139 -21.05 0.41 -37.76
C ASP A 139 -20.62 1.88 -37.66
N THR A 140 -19.30 2.13 -37.64
CA THR A 140 -18.74 3.48 -37.55
C THR A 140 -18.76 4.20 -38.91
N GLY A 141 -18.93 3.49 -40.02
CA GLY A 141 -18.88 4.07 -41.35
C GLY A 141 -17.50 4.57 -41.78
N LEU A 142 -16.44 4.30 -40.99
CA LEU A 142 -15.06 4.74 -41.20
C LEU A 142 -14.19 3.64 -41.83
N THR A 143 -13.17 4.05 -42.56
CA THR A 143 -12.13 3.19 -43.15
C THR A 143 -10.74 3.74 -42.86
N ASP A 144 -9.74 2.85 -42.81
CA ASP A 144 -8.32 3.17 -42.59
C ASP A 144 -8.03 4.02 -41.33
N ILE A 145 -8.69 3.68 -40.23
CA ILE A 145 -8.78 4.49 -39.00
C ILE A 145 -7.40 4.78 -38.35
N LEU A 146 -6.35 4.00 -38.64
CA LEU A 146 -4.97 4.24 -38.18
C LEU A 146 -4.06 4.92 -39.22
N GLY A 147 -4.51 5.04 -40.47
CA GLY A 147 -3.73 5.58 -41.59
C GLY A 147 -4.29 6.94 -42.03
N SER A 148 -5.18 6.94 -43.01
CA SER A 148 -5.92 8.12 -43.49
C SER A 148 -7.43 7.91 -43.30
N PRO A 149 -8.00 8.26 -42.12
CA PRO A 149 -9.40 7.95 -41.80
C PRO A 149 -10.39 8.58 -42.78
N GLU A 150 -11.18 7.75 -43.46
CA GLU A 150 -12.17 8.19 -44.45
C GLU A 150 -13.58 7.71 -44.07
N GLN A 151 -14.52 8.65 -44.00
CA GLN A 151 -15.92 8.44 -43.61
C GLN A 151 -16.79 8.09 -44.83
N GLN A 152 -16.76 6.80 -45.22
CA GLN A 152 -17.52 6.27 -46.36
C GLN A 152 -19.04 6.42 -46.21
N ALA A 153 -19.56 6.20 -45.00
CA ALA A 153 -20.97 6.42 -44.66
C ALA A 153 -21.08 7.06 -43.27
N PRO A 154 -22.19 7.76 -42.94
CA PRO A 154 -22.43 8.20 -41.57
C PRO A 154 -22.59 6.99 -40.61
N PRO A 155 -22.19 7.11 -39.33
CA PRO A 155 -22.35 6.05 -38.34
C PRO A 155 -23.80 5.53 -38.25
N ALA A 156 -23.95 4.20 -38.13
CA ALA A 156 -25.26 3.55 -38.23
C ALA A 156 -25.40 2.34 -37.29
N LEU A 157 -26.63 2.15 -36.82
CA LEU A 157 -27.07 0.97 -36.09
C LEU A 157 -27.80 0.03 -37.06
N ILE A 158 -27.15 -1.07 -37.42
CA ILE A 158 -27.74 -2.12 -38.27
C ILE A 158 -28.27 -3.23 -37.37
N VAL A 159 -29.47 -3.74 -37.65
CA VAL A 159 -30.11 -4.80 -36.86
C VAL A 159 -30.51 -5.92 -37.79
N TYR A 160 -29.94 -7.10 -37.58
CA TYR A 160 -30.22 -8.32 -38.34
C TYR A 160 -31.13 -9.26 -37.53
N ASP A 161 -31.96 -10.04 -38.22
CA ASP A 161 -32.61 -11.22 -37.67
C ASP A 161 -31.65 -12.42 -37.72
N LEU A 162 -31.31 -13.02 -36.58
CA LEU A 162 -30.43 -14.19 -36.49
C LEU A 162 -31.12 -15.51 -36.91
N MET A 163 -32.42 -15.50 -37.20
CA MET A 163 -33.15 -16.66 -37.73
C MET A 163 -33.12 -16.73 -39.27
N THR A 164 -33.00 -15.59 -39.95
CA THR A 164 -32.96 -15.52 -41.43
C THR A 164 -31.70 -14.84 -42.00
N ASP A 165 -30.83 -14.33 -41.13
CA ASP A 165 -29.61 -13.56 -41.41
C ASP A 165 -29.84 -12.35 -42.34
N ARG A 166 -31.00 -11.70 -42.20
CA ARG A 166 -31.44 -10.53 -42.99
C ARG A 166 -31.49 -9.25 -42.17
N VAL A 167 -31.21 -8.11 -42.80
CA VAL A 167 -31.42 -6.78 -42.20
C VAL A 167 -32.90 -6.57 -41.89
N LEU A 168 -33.23 -6.37 -40.61
CA LEU A 168 -34.52 -5.87 -40.15
C LEU A 168 -34.58 -4.34 -40.19
N ARG A 169 -33.44 -3.67 -39.96
CA ARG A 169 -33.36 -2.21 -39.89
C ARG A 169 -31.91 -1.72 -40.07
N LYS A 170 -31.70 -0.66 -40.84
CA LYS A 170 -30.48 0.18 -40.78
C LYS A 170 -30.91 1.58 -40.35
N TYR A 171 -30.42 2.04 -39.20
CA TYR A 171 -30.74 3.35 -38.64
C TYR A 171 -29.49 4.23 -38.59
N VAL A 172 -29.46 5.27 -39.41
CA VAL A 172 -28.35 6.24 -39.43
C VAL A 172 -28.47 7.18 -38.23
N ILE A 173 -27.37 7.41 -37.52
CA ILE A 173 -27.34 8.31 -36.36
C ILE A 173 -27.49 9.76 -36.84
N PRO A 174 -28.51 10.52 -36.37
CA PRO A 174 -28.76 11.89 -36.81
C PRO A 174 -27.56 12.83 -36.60
N SER A 175 -27.38 13.79 -37.51
CA SER A 175 -26.22 14.71 -37.50
C SER A 175 -26.22 15.69 -36.32
N ASP A 176 -27.37 15.95 -35.71
CA ASP A 176 -27.54 16.69 -34.45
C ASP A 176 -27.07 15.90 -33.21
N GLN A 177 -26.81 14.60 -33.35
CA GLN A 177 -26.53 13.69 -32.23
C GLN A 177 -25.07 13.20 -32.21
N ARG A 178 -24.20 13.85 -33.02
CA ARG A 178 -22.78 13.52 -33.19
C ARG A 178 -21.96 14.76 -33.58
N THR A 179 -20.68 14.79 -33.22
CA THR A 179 -19.70 15.81 -33.63
C THR A 179 -18.84 15.30 -34.79
N THR A 180 -17.80 16.06 -35.17
CA THR A 180 -16.70 15.60 -36.03
C THR A 180 -15.89 14.47 -35.41
N ASP A 181 -15.84 14.45 -34.07
CA ASP A 181 -14.95 13.61 -33.29
C ASP A 181 -15.68 12.35 -32.77
N SER A 182 -16.98 12.24 -33.05
CA SER A 182 -17.83 11.14 -32.56
C SER A 182 -17.39 9.78 -33.07
N LEU A 183 -17.12 8.87 -32.13
CA LEU A 183 -16.80 7.48 -32.41
C LEU A 183 -17.67 6.60 -31.52
N PHE A 184 -18.76 6.11 -32.10
CA PHE A 184 -19.67 5.18 -31.43
C PHE A 184 -19.02 3.80 -31.33
N ALA A 185 -18.33 3.56 -30.22
CA ALA A 185 -17.39 2.45 -30.09
C ALA A 185 -17.98 1.25 -29.29
N ASN A 186 -19.06 1.44 -28.52
CA ASN A 186 -19.72 0.36 -27.79
C ASN A 186 -21.25 0.51 -27.70
N ILE A 187 -21.96 -0.61 -27.50
CA ILE A 187 -23.42 -0.70 -27.40
C ILE A 187 -23.88 -1.62 -26.27
N ALA A 188 -24.80 -1.14 -25.44
CA ALA A 188 -25.65 -1.96 -24.59
C ALA A 188 -27.08 -2.00 -25.16
N VAL A 189 -27.80 -3.11 -24.95
CA VAL A 189 -29.18 -3.30 -25.45
C VAL A 189 -30.08 -3.80 -24.32
N GLU A 190 -31.20 -3.12 -24.12
CA GLU A 190 -32.21 -3.39 -23.09
C GLU A 190 -33.47 -3.94 -23.76
N ASP A 191 -33.80 -5.21 -23.49
CA ASP A 191 -34.63 -6.04 -24.37
C ASP A 191 -35.85 -6.70 -23.68
N TYR A 192 -36.38 -6.10 -22.61
CA TYR A 192 -37.56 -6.63 -21.87
C TYR A 192 -38.76 -6.94 -22.76
N SER A 193 -39.00 -6.10 -23.76
CA SER A 193 -40.02 -6.27 -24.79
C SER A 193 -39.33 -6.18 -26.16
N CYS A 194 -39.63 -7.11 -27.06
CA CYS A 194 -39.13 -7.06 -28.43
C CYS A 194 -39.69 -5.86 -29.22
N GLU A 195 -40.89 -5.40 -28.87
CA GLU A 195 -41.52 -4.23 -29.51
C GLU A 195 -41.03 -2.89 -28.95
N ASP A 196 -40.56 -2.86 -27.69
CA ASP A 196 -40.07 -1.65 -27.01
C ASP A 196 -38.68 -1.87 -26.40
N SER A 197 -37.74 -2.30 -27.24
CA SER A 197 -36.32 -2.45 -26.87
C SER A 197 -35.55 -1.14 -27.06
N TYR A 198 -34.52 -0.93 -26.24
CA TYR A 198 -33.68 0.28 -26.29
C TYR A 198 -32.21 -0.06 -26.54
N GLY A 199 -31.57 0.72 -27.42
CA GLY A 199 -30.14 0.67 -27.68
C GLY A 199 -29.44 1.85 -27.01
N TYR A 200 -28.31 1.59 -26.37
CA TYR A 200 -27.49 2.57 -25.65
C TYR A 200 -26.11 2.62 -26.29
N LEU A 201 -25.86 3.65 -27.11
CA LEU A 201 -24.67 3.78 -27.96
C LEU A 201 -23.72 4.79 -27.32
N GLY A 202 -22.56 4.31 -26.85
CA GLY A 202 -21.54 5.13 -26.20
C GLY A 202 -20.65 5.82 -27.22
N ASP A 203 -20.63 7.15 -27.17
CA ASP A 203 -19.73 7.98 -27.97
C ASP A 203 -18.45 8.27 -27.17
N LEU A 204 -17.36 7.68 -27.63
CA LEU A 204 -16.04 7.69 -27.00
C LEU A 204 -15.26 8.97 -27.36
N GLY A 205 -15.30 9.40 -28.62
CA GLY A 205 -14.57 10.58 -29.10
C GLY A 205 -15.35 11.89 -28.96
N GLY A 206 -16.69 11.82 -29.01
CA GLY A 206 -17.59 12.93 -28.70
C GLY A 206 -18.36 12.75 -27.38
N PRO A 207 -17.70 12.48 -26.22
CA PRO A 207 -18.28 12.12 -24.93
C PRO A 207 -19.79 12.28 -24.76
N GLY A 208 -20.54 11.20 -24.90
CA GLY A 208 -22.00 11.23 -24.90
C GLY A 208 -22.64 9.85 -25.00
N LEU A 209 -23.95 9.80 -24.81
CA LEU A 209 -24.75 8.60 -24.98
C LEU A 209 -25.90 8.87 -25.95
N VAL A 210 -25.98 8.14 -27.06
CA VAL A 210 -27.15 8.15 -27.93
C VAL A 210 -28.09 7.02 -27.52
N VAL A 211 -29.31 7.38 -27.14
CA VAL A 211 -30.37 6.44 -26.73
C VAL A 211 -31.28 6.23 -27.92
N TYR A 212 -31.42 4.98 -28.37
CA TYR A 212 -32.27 4.57 -29.50
C TYR A 212 -33.49 3.79 -29.01
N SER A 213 -34.69 4.12 -29.51
CA SER A 213 -35.94 3.40 -29.25
C SER A 213 -36.38 2.58 -30.47
N TRP A 214 -36.56 1.26 -30.29
CA TRP A 214 -37.06 0.37 -31.35
C TRP A 214 -38.50 0.67 -31.76
N SER A 215 -39.37 1.00 -30.79
CA SER A 215 -40.78 1.32 -30.99
C SER A 215 -40.96 2.63 -31.74
N LEU A 216 -40.35 3.71 -31.24
CA LEU A 216 -40.45 5.07 -31.81
C LEU A 216 -39.63 5.24 -33.11
N ARG A 217 -38.68 4.33 -33.38
CA ARG A 217 -37.71 4.40 -34.50
C ARG A 217 -36.88 5.69 -34.51
N LYS A 218 -36.57 6.21 -33.33
CA LYS A 218 -35.86 7.48 -33.10
C LYS A 218 -34.76 7.31 -32.06
N SER A 219 -33.75 8.15 -32.13
CA SER A 219 -32.80 8.39 -31.05
C SER A 219 -32.75 9.84 -30.59
N TRP A 220 -32.14 10.05 -29.44
CA TRP A 220 -31.75 11.34 -28.88
C TRP A 220 -30.40 11.22 -28.17
N LEU A 221 -29.69 12.35 -28.09
CA LEU A 221 -28.42 12.45 -27.37
C LEU A 221 -28.66 12.76 -25.88
N VAL A 222 -27.76 12.25 -25.03
CA VAL A 222 -27.68 12.55 -23.61
C VAL A 222 -26.24 12.96 -23.28
N LYS A 223 -26.05 14.13 -22.67
CA LYS A 223 -24.73 14.65 -22.25
C LYS A 223 -24.64 14.81 -20.74
N HIS A 224 -23.73 14.07 -20.10
CA HIS A 224 -23.40 14.22 -18.69
C HIS A 224 -21.88 14.31 -18.47
N HIS A 225 -21.44 15.06 -17.45
CA HIS A 225 -20.00 15.32 -17.24
C HIS A 225 -19.20 14.04 -16.96
N SER A 226 -19.84 13.01 -16.40
CA SER A 226 -19.25 11.68 -16.15
C SER A 226 -19.01 10.84 -17.41
N PHE A 227 -19.41 11.32 -18.60
CA PHE A 227 -19.10 10.67 -19.88
C PHE A 227 -17.75 11.12 -20.47
N HIS A 228 -17.16 12.20 -19.94
CA HIS A 228 -15.85 12.68 -20.34
C HIS A 228 -14.72 11.86 -19.70
N PRO A 229 -13.54 11.76 -20.35
CA PRO A 229 -12.36 11.16 -19.74
C PRO A 229 -11.94 11.87 -18.46
N ASP A 230 -11.26 11.14 -17.57
CA ASP A 230 -10.55 11.72 -16.43
C ASP A 230 -9.18 12.24 -16.92
N PRO A 231 -8.81 13.52 -16.73
CA PRO A 231 -7.49 14.03 -17.08
C PRO A 231 -6.31 13.31 -16.40
N MET A 232 -6.55 12.60 -15.29
CA MET A 232 -5.57 11.72 -14.64
C MET A 232 -5.68 10.25 -15.06
N GLY A 233 -6.74 9.89 -15.79
CA GLY A 233 -7.01 8.53 -16.30
C GLY A 233 -6.52 8.28 -17.73
N GLY A 234 -5.94 9.28 -18.41
CA GLY A 234 -5.52 9.16 -19.81
C GLY A 234 -4.19 8.42 -20.07
N GLU A 235 -3.40 8.09 -19.05
CA GLU A 235 -2.15 7.33 -19.23
C GLU A 235 -2.41 5.81 -19.27
N PHE A 236 -1.94 5.16 -20.33
CA PHE A 236 -1.98 3.71 -20.48
C PHE A 236 -0.58 3.11 -20.58
N LYS A 237 -0.40 1.92 -20.00
CA LYS A 237 0.85 1.16 -20.02
C LYS A 237 0.59 -0.33 -20.09
N VAL A 238 0.47 -0.83 -21.31
CA VAL A 238 0.06 -2.22 -21.59
C VAL A 238 1.24 -3.00 -22.18
N SER A 239 1.62 -4.08 -21.50
CA SER A 239 2.67 -5.03 -21.94
C SER A 239 3.99 -4.40 -22.43
N GLY A 240 4.37 -3.25 -21.87
CA GLY A 240 5.61 -2.52 -22.17
C GLY A 240 5.44 -1.30 -23.07
N ILE A 241 4.31 -1.14 -23.76
CA ILE A 241 3.98 0.05 -24.54
C ILE A 241 3.26 1.05 -23.65
N SER A 242 3.75 2.29 -23.62
CA SER A 242 3.08 3.43 -22.98
C SER A 242 2.48 4.34 -24.05
N PHE A 243 1.22 4.73 -23.85
CA PHE A 243 0.46 5.58 -24.77
C PHE A 243 -0.56 6.41 -23.98
N GLN A 244 -1.20 7.38 -24.63
CA GLN A 244 -2.21 8.24 -24.02
C GLN A 244 -3.47 8.30 -24.89
N TRP A 245 -4.62 8.14 -24.25
CA TRP A 245 -5.97 8.22 -24.85
C TRP A 245 -6.85 9.12 -23.99
N ASN A 246 -7.79 9.84 -24.60
CA ASN A 246 -8.69 10.78 -23.91
C ASN A 246 -10.14 10.32 -24.10
N ASP A 247 -10.35 9.04 -23.85
CA ASP A 247 -11.49 8.30 -24.38
C ASP A 247 -12.65 8.33 -23.38
N GLY A 248 -13.78 8.83 -23.87
CA GLY A 248 -15.03 9.02 -23.14
C GLY A 248 -15.80 7.73 -22.86
N LEU A 249 -17.12 7.87 -22.71
CA LEU A 249 -18.05 6.79 -22.35
C LEU A 249 -17.86 5.55 -23.24
N PHE A 250 -17.50 4.43 -22.60
CA PHE A 250 -17.18 3.20 -23.32
C PHE A 250 -17.72 1.94 -22.64
N GLY A 251 -17.39 1.70 -21.37
CA GLY A 251 -17.96 0.59 -20.61
C GLY A 251 -19.40 0.87 -20.19
N MET A 252 -20.33 -0.04 -20.51
CA MET A 252 -21.76 0.07 -20.19
C MET A 252 -22.37 -1.31 -19.93
N ALA A 253 -23.00 -1.50 -18.76
CA ALA A 253 -23.71 -2.72 -18.39
C ALA A 253 -25.09 -2.40 -17.79
N LEU A 254 -26.07 -3.25 -18.06
CA LEU A 254 -27.47 -3.05 -17.63
C LEU A 254 -27.83 -4.04 -16.51
N ALA A 255 -28.42 -3.51 -15.43
CA ALA A 255 -28.85 -4.28 -14.27
C ALA A 255 -30.37 -4.14 -14.06
N PRO A 256 -31.16 -5.21 -14.30
CA PRO A 256 -32.60 -5.15 -14.18
C PRO A 256 -33.12 -4.72 -12.81
N THR A 257 -34.03 -3.73 -12.79
CA THR A 257 -34.74 -3.29 -11.58
C THR A 257 -36.12 -3.95 -11.41
N GLY A 258 -36.55 -4.77 -12.37
CA GLY A 258 -37.78 -5.59 -12.30
C GLY A 258 -39.08 -4.84 -12.60
N ASP A 259 -39.03 -3.51 -12.70
CA ASP A 259 -40.12 -2.58 -12.98
C ASP A 259 -40.25 -2.21 -14.48
N GLY A 260 -39.59 -2.97 -15.36
CA GLY A 260 -39.47 -2.67 -16.80
C GLY A 260 -38.31 -1.75 -17.16
N TYR A 261 -37.48 -1.33 -16.19
CA TYR A 261 -36.28 -0.52 -16.36
C TYR A 261 -35.03 -1.26 -15.85
N SER A 262 -33.88 -0.58 -15.91
CA SER A 262 -32.60 -1.04 -15.38
C SER A 262 -31.84 0.11 -14.73
N THR A 263 -30.87 -0.23 -13.88
CA THR A 263 -29.73 0.65 -13.60
C THR A 263 -28.65 0.37 -14.64
N MET A 264 -28.20 1.40 -15.36
CA MET A 264 -27.02 1.31 -16.21
C MET A 264 -25.78 1.65 -15.39
N TYR A 265 -24.85 0.71 -15.25
CA TYR A 265 -23.50 0.93 -14.72
C TYR A 265 -22.57 1.30 -15.88
N TYR A 266 -21.77 2.36 -15.73
CA TYR A 266 -20.94 2.84 -16.83
C TYR A 266 -19.67 3.59 -16.40
N HIS A 267 -18.72 3.67 -17.33
CA HIS A 267 -17.48 4.43 -17.17
C HIS A 267 -16.89 4.92 -18.51
N PRO A 268 -16.16 6.05 -18.50
CA PRO A 268 -15.21 6.38 -19.56
C PRO A 268 -14.07 5.36 -19.62
N LEU A 269 -13.50 5.13 -20.81
CA LEU A 269 -12.32 4.27 -20.97
C LEU A 269 -11.10 4.88 -20.24
N SER A 270 -10.82 6.16 -20.48
CA SER A 270 -9.77 6.91 -19.77
C SER A 270 -10.23 7.37 -18.37
N SER A 271 -10.76 6.45 -17.55
CA SER A 271 -11.10 6.74 -16.15
C SER A 271 -11.04 5.51 -15.26
N GLY A 272 -10.59 5.72 -14.01
CA GLY A 272 -10.69 4.74 -12.92
C GLY A 272 -12.01 4.78 -12.15
N MET A 273 -12.98 5.60 -12.55
CA MET A 273 -14.26 5.81 -11.85
C MET A 273 -15.40 4.94 -12.39
N GLU A 274 -16.35 4.58 -11.53
CA GLU A 274 -17.60 3.91 -11.90
C GLU A 274 -18.80 4.78 -11.51
N PHE A 275 -19.81 4.81 -12.39
CA PHE A 275 -21.03 5.59 -12.23
C PHE A 275 -22.26 4.72 -12.49
N SER A 276 -23.43 5.22 -12.10
CA SER A 276 -24.71 4.60 -12.48
C SER A 276 -25.84 5.61 -12.70
N VAL A 277 -26.77 5.29 -13.60
CA VAL A 277 -27.98 6.06 -13.88
C VAL A 277 -29.15 5.12 -14.17
N SER A 278 -30.38 5.51 -13.84
CA SER A 278 -31.57 4.73 -14.23
C SER A 278 -31.90 4.88 -15.71
N THR A 279 -32.18 3.78 -16.41
CA THR A 279 -32.69 3.85 -17.80
C THR A 279 -34.03 4.57 -17.88
N ARG A 280 -34.79 4.69 -16.77
CA ARG A 280 -36.00 5.50 -16.68
C ARG A 280 -35.77 6.99 -17.00
N LEU A 281 -34.61 7.54 -16.64
CA LEU A 281 -34.22 8.90 -17.07
C LEU A 281 -33.77 8.92 -18.53
N LEU A 282 -32.94 7.95 -18.92
CA LEU A 282 -32.37 7.90 -20.27
C LEU A 282 -33.43 7.71 -21.38
N ARG A 283 -34.50 6.96 -21.09
CA ARG A 283 -35.63 6.75 -22.01
C ARG A 283 -36.54 7.96 -22.18
N ASP A 284 -36.47 8.96 -21.30
CA ASP A 284 -37.28 10.18 -21.38
C ASP A 284 -36.56 11.25 -22.21
N ALA A 285 -36.85 11.29 -23.51
CA ALA A 285 -36.26 12.25 -24.44
C ALA A 285 -36.52 13.72 -24.06
N GLN A 286 -37.61 14.03 -23.35
CA GLN A 286 -37.93 15.40 -22.92
C GLN A 286 -37.11 15.79 -21.69
N ARG A 287 -37.03 14.93 -20.65
CA ARG A 287 -36.18 15.19 -19.48
C ARG A 287 -34.69 15.19 -19.84
N ALA A 288 -34.26 14.31 -20.74
CA ALA A 288 -32.88 14.26 -21.24
C ALA A 288 -32.45 15.55 -21.94
N SER A 289 -33.27 16.08 -22.86
CA SER A 289 -32.97 17.32 -23.58
C SER A 289 -33.23 18.60 -22.75
N ALA A 290 -34.22 18.59 -21.85
CA ALA A 290 -34.44 19.69 -20.91
C ALA A 290 -33.27 19.86 -19.93
N ALA A 291 -32.63 18.76 -19.50
CA ALA A 291 -31.42 18.81 -18.66
C ALA A 291 -30.23 19.50 -19.36
N GLU A 292 -30.22 19.57 -20.69
CA GLU A 292 -29.23 20.28 -21.49
C GLU A 292 -29.63 21.75 -21.69
N MET A 293 -30.88 22.02 -22.05
CA MET A 293 -31.43 23.38 -22.19
C MET A 293 -31.35 24.21 -20.90
N LEU A 294 -31.61 23.58 -19.74
CA LEU A 294 -31.63 24.24 -18.43
C LEU A 294 -30.23 24.60 -17.90
N ARG A 295 -29.12 24.13 -18.51
CA ARG A 295 -27.76 24.57 -18.12
C ARG A 295 -27.54 26.07 -18.31
N SER A 296 -28.31 26.70 -19.19
CA SER A 296 -28.31 28.15 -19.42
C SER A 296 -28.89 28.97 -18.26
N PHE A 297 -29.65 28.34 -17.34
CA PHE A 297 -30.28 29.00 -16.20
C PHE A 297 -29.88 28.31 -14.89
N HIS A 298 -29.11 29.02 -14.07
CA HIS A 298 -28.32 28.52 -12.93
C HIS A 298 -29.11 27.94 -11.72
N VAL A 299 -30.39 27.59 -11.90
CA VAL A 299 -31.35 27.26 -10.84
C VAL A 299 -31.77 25.78 -10.86
N PHE A 300 -31.77 25.12 -12.02
CA PHE A 300 -32.33 23.76 -12.18
C PHE A 300 -31.31 22.59 -12.06
N VAL A 301 -30.04 22.89 -11.80
CA VAL A 301 -28.94 21.90 -11.79
C VAL A 301 -29.07 20.87 -10.65
N LEU A 302 -29.81 21.18 -9.59
CA LEU A 302 -29.90 20.34 -8.39
C LEU A 302 -30.68 19.04 -8.59
N GLU A 303 -31.77 19.02 -9.38
CA GLU A 303 -32.62 17.82 -9.47
C GLU A 303 -32.01 16.71 -10.34
N THR A 304 -31.32 17.05 -11.45
CA THR A 304 -30.72 16.05 -12.35
C THR A 304 -29.41 15.47 -11.81
N SER A 305 -28.72 16.21 -10.93
CA SER A 305 -27.46 15.79 -10.30
C SER A 305 -27.58 14.62 -9.30
N HIS A 306 -28.81 14.24 -8.91
CA HIS A 306 -29.06 13.10 -8.02
C HIS A 306 -29.37 11.78 -8.75
N GLU A 307 -29.71 11.83 -10.04
CA GLU A 307 -30.04 10.67 -10.87
C GLU A 307 -28.78 10.00 -11.46
N PHE A 308 -27.72 10.78 -11.73
CA PHE A 308 -26.40 10.31 -12.14
C PHE A 308 -25.49 10.14 -10.92
N GLN A 309 -25.34 8.91 -10.44
CA GLN A 309 -24.63 8.61 -9.18
C GLN A 309 -23.18 8.22 -9.43
N THR A 310 -22.26 8.82 -8.67
CA THR A 310 -20.84 8.39 -8.62
C THR A 310 -20.69 7.31 -7.57
N LEU A 311 -20.26 6.11 -7.97
CA LEU A 311 -20.22 4.95 -7.08
C LEU A 311 -18.89 4.85 -6.32
N GLY A 312 -17.79 5.08 -7.02
CA GLY A 312 -16.44 4.99 -6.48
C GLY A 312 -15.39 4.78 -7.58
N SER A 313 -14.25 4.20 -7.19
CA SER A 313 -13.12 3.95 -8.09
C SER A 313 -12.66 2.50 -8.05
N ARG A 314 -12.15 2.03 -9.20
CA ARG A 314 -11.44 0.75 -9.38
C ARG A 314 -9.96 0.82 -8.93
N GLY A 315 -9.50 2.01 -8.54
CA GLY A 315 -8.15 2.28 -8.04
C GLY A 315 -7.18 2.83 -9.11
N PRO A 316 -5.91 3.05 -8.73
CA PRO A 316 -4.86 3.40 -9.68
C PRO A 316 -4.74 2.34 -10.79
N ASN A 317 -4.53 2.79 -12.03
CA ASN A 317 -4.52 1.93 -13.23
C ASN A 317 -5.84 1.17 -13.47
N GLY A 318 -6.95 1.60 -12.84
CA GLY A 318 -8.27 0.99 -12.94
C GLY A 318 -9.08 1.36 -14.19
N GLN A 319 -8.43 1.81 -15.28
CA GLN A 319 -9.07 2.01 -16.58
C GLN A 319 -9.68 0.69 -17.09
N SER A 320 -10.82 0.77 -17.76
CA SER A 320 -11.60 -0.39 -18.15
C SER A 320 -12.18 -0.24 -19.56
N SER A 321 -12.04 -1.28 -20.38
CA SER A 321 -12.54 -1.34 -21.75
C SER A 321 -14.03 -1.68 -21.82
N VAL A 322 -14.52 -2.51 -20.89
CA VAL A 322 -15.89 -3.01 -20.95
C VAL A 322 -16.32 -3.49 -19.57
N SER A 323 -17.62 -3.39 -19.31
CA SER A 323 -18.30 -4.10 -18.24
C SER A 323 -19.50 -4.86 -18.79
N PHE A 324 -19.88 -5.95 -18.11
CA PHE A 324 -21.10 -6.71 -18.40
C PHE A 324 -21.63 -7.30 -17.08
N LEU A 325 -22.95 -7.24 -16.88
CA LEU A 325 -23.57 -7.87 -15.71
C LEU A 325 -23.97 -9.30 -16.04
N ASP A 326 -23.61 -10.24 -15.17
CA ASP A 326 -24.19 -11.58 -15.18
C ASP A 326 -25.64 -11.52 -14.63
N PRO A 327 -26.67 -11.80 -15.45
CA PRO A 327 -28.05 -11.84 -14.97
C PRO A 327 -28.33 -13.02 -14.03
N LYS A 328 -27.47 -14.05 -14.00
CA LYS A 328 -27.62 -15.24 -13.14
C LYS A 328 -27.09 -14.98 -11.73
N THR A 329 -25.84 -14.55 -11.60
CA THR A 329 -25.21 -14.30 -10.28
C THR A 329 -25.42 -12.87 -9.76
N GLY A 330 -25.87 -11.94 -10.62
CA GLY A 330 -26.01 -10.52 -10.30
C GLY A 330 -24.67 -9.82 -10.08
N VAL A 331 -23.59 -10.29 -10.71
CA VAL A 331 -22.23 -9.74 -10.57
C VAL A 331 -21.84 -8.95 -11.82
N LEU A 332 -21.27 -7.77 -11.63
CA LEU A 332 -20.68 -6.96 -12.69
C LEU A 332 -19.24 -7.42 -12.93
N PHE A 333 -18.94 -7.91 -14.12
CA PHE A 333 -17.58 -8.21 -14.57
C PHE A 333 -17.05 -7.03 -15.40
N TYR A 334 -15.75 -6.74 -15.33
CA TYR A 334 -15.12 -5.67 -16.09
C TYR A 334 -13.63 -5.94 -16.39
N ALA A 335 -13.16 -5.41 -17.52
CA ALA A 335 -11.84 -5.69 -18.09
C ALA A 335 -10.84 -4.54 -17.81
N LEU A 336 -9.92 -4.77 -16.87
CA LEU A 336 -8.91 -3.79 -16.44
C LEU A 336 -7.70 -3.83 -17.37
N THR A 337 -7.69 -2.92 -18.36
CA THR A 337 -6.73 -2.94 -19.48
C THR A 337 -5.29 -2.71 -19.06
N ASN A 338 -5.03 -1.73 -18.19
CA ASN A 338 -3.69 -1.43 -17.66
C ASN A 338 -3.17 -2.46 -16.64
N LEU A 339 -3.96 -3.48 -16.30
CA LEU A 339 -3.61 -4.51 -15.30
C LEU A 339 -3.62 -5.94 -15.87
N ASN A 340 -3.86 -6.12 -17.18
CA ASN A 340 -3.97 -7.42 -17.83
C ASN A 340 -4.95 -8.38 -17.09
N THR A 341 -6.07 -7.82 -16.60
CA THR A 341 -6.94 -8.45 -15.58
C THR A 341 -8.41 -8.36 -15.96
N VAL A 342 -9.19 -9.39 -15.62
CA VAL A 342 -10.65 -9.29 -15.52
C VAL A 342 -11.05 -9.34 -14.05
N ALA A 343 -11.91 -8.41 -13.66
CA ALA A 343 -12.35 -8.18 -12.30
C ALA A 343 -13.88 -8.31 -12.18
N CYS A 344 -14.36 -8.35 -10.94
CA CYS A 344 -15.77 -8.47 -10.59
C CYS A 344 -16.15 -7.54 -9.43
N TRP A 345 -17.42 -7.14 -9.38
CA TRP A 345 -18.05 -6.43 -8.25
C TRP A 345 -19.53 -6.85 -8.14
N ARG A 346 -20.03 -6.99 -6.91
CA ARG A 346 -21.44 -7.28 -6.64
C ARG A 346 -22.20 -5.95 -6.39
N PRO A 347 -23.17 -5.53 -7.20
CA PRO A 347 -23.76 -4.19 -7.09
C PRO A 347 -24.56 -3.89 -5.82
N GLN A 348 -24.91 -4.91 -5.03
CA GLN A 348 -25.49 -4.74 -3.70
C GLN A 348 -24.45 -4.31 -2.65
N ASN A 349 -23.15 -4.46 -2.93
CA ASN A 349 -22.04 -4.05 -2.07
C ASN A 349 -21.57 -2.64 -2.46
N LYS A 350 -21.01 -1.88 -1.51
CA LYS A 350 -20.42 -0.56 -1.82
C LYS A 350 -19.30 -0.69 -2.87
N PHE A 351 -19.25 0.20 -3.85
CA PHE A 351 -18.16 0.24 -4.85
C PHE A 351 -16.87 0.80 -4.22
N SER A 352 -16.10 -0.07 -3.57
CA SER A 352 -14.73 0.23 -3.11
C SER A 352 -13.80 -0.94 -3.40
N ILE A 353 -12.50 -0.69 -3.44
CA ILE A 353 -11.46 -1.66 -3.82
C ILE A 353 -11.56 -2.95 -2.98
N GLN A 354 -11.98 -2.88 -1.71
CA GLN A 354 -12.15 -4.02 -0.80
C GLN A 354 -13.41 -4.87 -1.07
N GLN A 355 -14.26 -4.47 -2.02
CA GLN A 355 -15.48 -5.17 -2.44
C GLN A 355 -15.43 -5.57 -3.92
N GLN A 356 -14.27 -5.39 -4.56
CA GLN A 356 -13.96 -5.79 -5.92
C GLN A 356 -13.02 -7.00 -5.87
N GLY A 357 -13.24 -7.99 -6.73
CA GLY A 357 -12.39 -9.18 -6.84
C GLY A 357 -11.70 -9.26 -8.20
N TYR A 358 -10.51 -9.84 -8.27
CA TYR A 358 -9.89 -10.21 -9.53
C TYR A 358 -10.21 -11.69 -9.81
N VAL A 359 -10.76 -11.99 -10.98
CA VAL A 359 -11.18 -13.37 -11.35
C VAL A 359 -10.19 -14.07 -12.28
N TYR A 360 -9.40 -13.30 -13.05
CA TYR A 360 -8.29 -13.80 -13.86
C TYR A 360 -7.31 -12.67 -14.18
N GLN A 361 -6.01 -12.95 -14.13
CA GLN A 361 -4.94 -12.02 -14.51
C GLN A 361 -3.77 -12.81 -15.12
N ASP A 362 -3.33 -12.47 -16.32
CA ASP A 362 -2.15 -13.08 -16.94
C ASP A 362 -1.49 -12.17 -18.00
N ASN A 363 -0.16 -12.13 -18.01
CA ASN A 363 0.62 -11.21 -18.84
C ASN A 363 0.91 -11.72 -20.27
N ILE A 364 0.42 -12.92 -20.63
CA ILE A 364 0.62 -13.57 -21.93
C ILE A 364 -0.73 -13.78 -22.63
N THR A 365 -1.75 -14.24 -21.90
CA THR A 365 -3.08 -14.56 -22.42
C THR A 365 -4.06 -13.40 -22.34
N MET A 366 -3.86 -12.45 -21.42
CA MET A 366 -4.77 -11.33 -21.13
C MET A 366 -4.11 -9.95 -21.39
N VAL A 367 -3.28 -9.85 -22.44
CA VAL A 367 -2.43 -8.69 -22.76
C VAL A 367 -3.23 -7.40 -22.92
N PHE A 368 -4.36 -7.42 -23.63
CA PHE A 368 -5.33 -6.32 -23.64
C PHE A 368 -6.72 -6.95 -23.67
N PRO A 369 -7.45 -7.02 -22.54
CA PRO A 369 -8.83 -7.49 -22.53
C PRO A 369 -9.71 -6.41 -23.17
N ASN A 370 -10.17 -6.63 -24.40
CA ASN A 370 -10.84 -5.60 -25.19
C ASN A 370 -12.36 -5.68 -25.07
N ASP A 371 -12.92 -6.89 -25.12
CA ASP A 371 -14.35 -7.12 -25.02
C ASP A 371 -14.67 -8.35 -24.16
N LEU A 372 -15.84 -8.32 -23.51
CA LEU A 372 -16.38 -9.46 -22.78
C LEU A 372 -17.90 -9.49 -22.88
N LYS A 373 -18.46 -10.70 -22.85
CA LYS A 373 -19.90 -10.99 -22.86
C LYS A 373 -20.17 -12.18 -21.94
N ILE A 374 -21.42 -12.31 -21.50
CA ILE A 374 -21.86 -13.47 -20.72
C ILE A 374 -23.00 -14.14 -21.50
N ASP A 375 -22.82 -15.41 -21.84
CA ASP A 375 -23.79 -16.14 -22.66
C ASP A 375 -25.04 -16.56 -21.88
N ARG A 376 -26.07 -17.05 -22.58
CA ARG A 376 -27.34 -17.50 -21.97
C ARG A 376 -27.18 -18.70 -21.00
N ASN A 377 -26.00 -19.33 -20.94
CA ASN A 377 -25.70 -20.44 -20.02
C ASN A 377 -24.94 -19.99 -18.76
N GLY A 378 -24.48 -18.73 -18.70
CA GLY A 378 -23.64 -18.22 -17.62
C GLY A 378 -22.14 -18.48 -17.81
N ASN A 379 -21.66 -18.62 -19.05
CA ASN A 379 -20.22 -18.56 -19.33
C ASN A 379 -19.81 -17.12 -19.62
N LEU A 380 -18.77 -16.65 -18.95
CA LEU A 380 -18.03 -15.45 -19.33
C LEU A 380 -17.12 -15.76 -20.52
N TRP A 381 -17.26 -14.97 -21.57
CA TRP A 381 -16.43 -14.98 -22.77
C TRP A 381 -15.63 -13.68 -22.83
N ILE A 382 -14.32 -13.75 -23.05
CA ILE A 382 -13.42 -12.59 -23.09
C ILE A 382 -12.56 -12.65 -24.35
N LEU A 383 -12.56 -11.57 -25.13
CA LEU A 383 -11.58 -11.34 -26.19
C LEU A 383 -10.39 -10.59 -25.60
N SER A 384 -9.20 -11.20 -25.69
CA SER A 384 -7.94 -10.50 -25.46
C SER A 384 -7.09 -10.47 -26.72
N ASP A 385 -6.60 -9.28 -27.04
CA ASP A 385 -5.78 -9.00 -28.20
C ASP A 385 -4.46 -8.31 -27.81
N ARG A 386 -3.83 -7.68 -28.81
CA ARG A 386 -2.60 -6.91 -28.67
C ARG A 386 -2.75 -5.52 -29.32
N LEU A 387 -3.92 -4.88 -29.19
CA LEU A 387 -4.27 -3.61 -29.82
C LEU A 387 -3.19 -2.51 -29.66
N PRO A 388 -2.60 -2.28 -28.47
CA PRO A 388 -1.49 -1.32 -28.33
C PRO A 388 -0.24 -1.67 -29.16
N ILE A 389 0.04 -2.96 -29.35
CA ILE A 389 1.18 -3.44 -30.16
C ILE A 389 0.86 -3.34 -31.65
N PHE A 390 -0.40 -3.53 -32.05
CA PHE A 390 -0.87 -3.34 -33.43
C PHE A 390 -0.92 -1.86 -33.86
N MET A 391 -1.24 -0.95 -32.93
CA MET A 391 -1.30 0.50 -33.17
C MET A 391 0.07 1.18 -33.10
N TYR A 392 0.91 0.83 -32.12
CA TYR A 392 2.14 1.57 -31.81
C TYR A 392 3.44 0.77 -32.01
N SER A 393 3.35 -0.43 -32.62
CA SER A 393 4.49 -1.32 -32.84
C SER A 393 4.21 -2.31 -33.98
N GLN A 394 4.80 -3.50 -33.94
CA GLN A 394 4.53 -4.61 -34.86
C GLN A 394 4.23 -5.89 -34.08
N LEU A 395 3.25 -6.68 -34.55
CA LEU A 395 2.93 -7.99 -33.99
C LEU A 395 3.94 -9.04 -34.48
N ASP A 396 4.39 -9.96 -33.61
CA ASP A 396 5.10 -11.15 -34.09
C ASP A 396 4.09 -12.13 -34.67
N LEU A 397 4.05 -12.22 -36.00
CA LEU A 397 3.13 -13.08 -36.75
C LEU A 397 3.33 -14.59 -36.48
N ARG A 398 4.37 -14.96 -35.73
CA ARG A 398 4.69 -16.35 -35.32
C ARG A 398 4.20 -16.69 -33.92
N ASP A 399 3.81 -15.71 -33.11
CA ASP A 399 3.19 -15.89 -31.79
C ASP A 399 1.66 -15.73 -31.86
N TYR A 400 0.93 -16.22 -30.87
CA TYR A 400 -0.52 -16.01 -30.75
C TYR A 400 -0.80 -14.59 -30.26
N ASN A 401 -1.34 -13.77 -31.15
CA ASN A 401 -1.63 -12.35 -30.90
C ASN A 401 -3.05 -12.10 -30.39
N PHE A 402 -3.99 -12.99 -30.72
CA PHE A 402 -5.42 -12.85 -30.38
C PHE A 402 -5.91 -14.12 -29.69
N ARG A 403 -6.72 -14.00 -28.64
CA ARG A 403 -7.27 -15.11 -27.84
C ARG A 403 -8.70 -14.82 -27.46
N ILE A 404 -9.54 -15.85 -27.47
CA ILE A 404 -10.84 -15.84 -26.81
C ILE A 404 -10.80 -16.86 -25.68
N LEU A 405 -11.03 -16.38 -24.46
CA LEU A 405 -11.06 -17.16 -23.23
C LEU A 405 -12.50 -17.37 -22.75
N MET A 406 -12.76 -18.48 -22.06
CA MET A 406 -14.10 -18.88 -21.60
C MET A 406 -14.05 -19.54 -20.22
N GLY A 407 -15.02 -19.27 -19.36
CA GLY A 407 -15.24 -19.96 -18.08
C GLY A 407 -16.59 -19.65 -17.44
N SER A 408 -17.08 -20.50 -16.54
CA SER A 408 -18.37 -20.29 -15.84
C SER A 408 -18.28 -19.11 -14.86
N THR A 409 -19.25 -18.19 -14.90
CA THR A 409 -19.27 -17.00 -14.01
C THR A 409 -19.27 -17.40 -12.53
N GLU A 410 -20.04 -18.43 -12.18
CA GLU A 410 -20.13 -18.99 -10.82
C GLU A 410 -18.78 -19.55 -10.36
N GLN A 411 -18.10 -20.32 -11.20
CA GLN A 411 -16.76 -20.86 -10.89
C GLN A 411 -15.72 -19.74 -10.77
N LEU A 412 -15.80 -18.71 -11.63
CA LEU A 412 -14.92 -17.54 -11.62
C LEU A 412 -15.03 -16.75 -10.31
N ILE A 413 -16.24 -16.41 -9.88
CA ILE A 413 -16.45 -15.69 -8.61
C ILE A 413 -16.25 -16.56 -7.37
N MET A 414 -16.28 -17.89 -7.48
CA MET A 414 -16.16 -18.79 -6.32
C MET A 414 -14.90 -18.49 -5.49
N GLY A 415 -15.09 -18.20 -4.21
CA GLY A 415 -14.01 -17.83 -3.28
C GLY A 415 -13.48 -16.39 -3.42
N THR A 416 -14.10 -15.54 -4.25
CA THR A 416 -13.85 -14.09 -4.32
C THR A 416 -14.89 -13.31 -3.50
N VAL A 417 -14.65 -12.01 -3.28
CA VAL A 417 -15.61 -11.10 -2.63
C VAL A 417 -16.92 -10.87 -3.41
N CYS A 418 -17.03 -11.42 -4.63
CA CYS A 418 -18.23 -11.36 -5.48
C CYS A 418 -19.18 -12.55 -5.25
N ASP A 419 -18.72 -13.62 -4.57
CA ASP A 419 -19.48 -14.82 -4.25
C ASP A 419 -20.65 -14.52 -3.28
N SER A 420 -21.85 -15.03 -3.57
CA SER A 420 -23.04 -14.87 -2.72
C SER A 420 -23.08 -15.79 -1.51
N THR A 421 -22.29 -16.86 -1.49
CA THR A 421 -22.13 -17.69 -0.29
C THR A 421 -21.40 -16.93 0.81
N TYR A 422 -20.46 -16.05 0.43
CA TYR A 422 -19.69 -15.18 1.35
C TYR A 422 -20.56 -14.24 2.20
N THR A 423 -21.78 -13.92 1.76
CA THR A 423 -22.77 -13.14 2.51
C THR A 423 -23.84 -13.97 3.23
N THR A 424 -23.87 -15.30 3.04
CA THR A 424 -25.03 -16.14 3.41
C THR A 424 -24.68 -17.45 4.13
N THR A 425 -23.48 -17.60 4.72
CA THR A 425 -23.08 -18.82 5.48
C THR A 425 -22.79 -18.56 6.98
N THR A 426 -23.50 -17.61 7.59
CA THR A 426 -23.44 -17.35 9.04
C THR A 426 -24.78 -17.45 9.77
N ILE A 427 -25.89 -17.63 9.04
CA ILE A 427 -27.25 -17.79 9.60
C ILE A 427 -28.02 -18.77 8.70
N TYR A 428 -28.70 -19.76 9.29
CA TYR A 428 -29.50 -20.80 8.63
C TYR A 428 -28.79 -21.70 7.60
N ASN A 429 -28.17 -22.77 8.10
CA ASN A 429 -28.57 -24.14 7.71
C ASN A 429 -28.01 -25.16 8.72
N HIS A 430 -28.91 -25.70 9.54
CA HIS A 430 -28.64 -26.71 10.56
C HIS A 430 -29.97 -27.43 10.76
N ARG A 431 -30.01 -28.75 10.47
CA ARG A 431 -31.19 -29.51 9.99
C ARG A 431 -31.42 -29.28 8.48
N ASP A 432 -31.62 -30.29 7.63
CA ASP A 432 -31.69 -31.75 7.86
C ASP A 432 -30.61 -32.52 7.03
N ASP A 433 -30.82 -33.81 6.77
CA ASP A 433 -29.91 -34.77 6.09
C ASP A 433 -28.66 -35.27 6.85
N MET A 434 -28.90 -36.11 7.87
CA MET A 434 -28.07 -37.30 8.14
C MET A 434 -28.90 -38.37 8.87
N ASP A 435 -29.76 -39.05 8.13
CA ASP A 435 -30.42 -40.27 8.60
C ASP A 435 -30.45 -41.29 7.45
N HIS A 436 -29.40 -42.13 7.32
CA HIS A 436 -29.50 -43.49 6.77
C HIS A 436 -28.19 -44.30 6.83
N MET A 437 -28.37 -45.59 7.17
CA MET A 437 -27.51 -46.76 6.92
C MET A 437 -26.25 -47.01 7.79
N ASN A 438 -26.27 -48.19 8.43
CA ASN A 438 -25.22 -48.83 9.24
C ASN A 438 -24.48 -49.93 8.46
N HIS A 439 -23.55 -50.64 9.13
CA HIS A 439 -22.85 -51.88 8.72
C HIS A 439 -21.73 -51.70 7.67
N MET A 440 -20.66 -52.51 7.61
CA MET A 440 -20.21 -53.73 8.33
C MET A 440 -18.66 -53.63 8.42
N ASP A 441 -17.93 -53.85 9.53
CA ASP A 441 -17.63 -55.05 10.35
C ASP A 441 -16.21 -55.65 10.12
N HIS A 442 -15.58 -56.09 11.22
CA HIS A 442 -14.48 -57.09 11.42
C HIS A 442 -13.45 -57.40 10.29
N MET A 443 -12.11 -57.43 10.49
CA MET A 443 -11.27 -58.10 11.53
C MET A 443 -9.89 -57.40 11.65
N ASP A 444 -9.03 -57.46 12.70
CA ASP A 444 -8.80 -58.29 13.90
C ASP A 444 -7.55 -59.23 13.83
N HIS A 445 -6.87 -59.42 14.97
CA HIS A 445 -5.75 -60.36 15.30
C HIS A 445 -4.34 -60.11 14.67
N ILE A 446 -3.19 -60.56 15.25
CA ILE A 446 -2.72 -60.66 16.67
C ILE A 446 -1.16 -60.88 16.70
N ASN A 447 -0.54 -60.95 17.88
CA ASN A 447 0.90 -61.19 18.20
C ASN A 447 1.85 -59.96 18.10
N ARG A 448 2.63 -59.51 19.11
CA ARG A 448 3.17 -60.02 20.42
C ARG A 448 4.56 -60.70 20.33
N ILE A 449 5.29 -60.65 21.47
CA ILE A 449 6.67 -61.12 21.76
C ILE A 449 7.78 -60.10 21.41
N ASP A 450 8.90 -60.01 22.13
CA ASP A 450 9.12 -59.63 23.55
C ASP A 450 10.62 -59.28 23.77
N HIS A 451 11.01 -58.91 25.00
CA HIS A 451 12.40 -58.78 25.52
C HIS A 451 13.23 -57.58 24.98
N ASN A 452 13.93 -56.79 25.81
CA ASN A 452 14.94 -57.04 26.87
C ASN A 452 16.34 -57.36 26.26
N ASP A 453 17.47 -56.84 26.75
CA ASP A 453 17.70 -55.96 27.92
C ASP A 453 19.01 -55.14 27.81
N HIS A 454 19.37 -54.49 28.94
CA HIS A 454 20.69 -53.96 29.34
C HIS A 454 21.02 -52.50 29.05
N ALA A 455 21.20 -51.77 30.16
CA ALA A 455 22.01 -50.57 30.26
C ALA A 455 23.37 -50.91 30.90
N MET A 456 24.41 -50.12 30.62
CA MET A 456 25.55 -49.97 31.51
C MET A 456 25.88 -48.48 31.70
N SER A 457 26.08 -48.10 32.95
CA SER A 457 26.55 -46.78 33.37
C SER A 457 28.08 -46.79 33.47
N LEU A 458 28.72 -45.66 33.20
CA LEU A 458 29.97 -45.29 33.84
C LEU A 458 30.14 -43.76 33.83
N THR A 459 30.52 -43.19 34.98
CA THR A 459 30.97 -41.81 35.12
C THR A 459 32.30 -41.81 35.87
N PRO A 460 33.11 -40.76 35.72
CA PRO A 460 33.72 -40.20 36.91
C PRO A 460 33.62 -38.66 37.03
N ARG A 461 33.76 -38.24 38.29
CA ARG A 461 33.96 -36.87 38.79
C ARG A 461 35.48 -36.51 38.72
N ILE A 462 36.00 -35.31 38.98
CA ILE A 462 35.49 -33.98 39.37
C ILE A 462 36.54 -32.92 38.95
N GLY A 463 36.19 -31.63 38.88
CA GLY A 463 37.17 -30.54 38.75
C GLY A 463 36.56 -29.16 38.97
N ASN A 464 36.73 -28.60 40.17
CA ASN A 464 36.15 -27.30 40.55
C ASN A 464 37.10 -26.14 40.29
N PHE A 465 36.57 -25.00 39.82
CA PHE A 465 37.08 -23.68 40.17
C PHE A 465 35.90 -22.71 40.35
N ALA A 466 35.77 -22.14 41.54
CA ALA A 466 34.68 -21.22 41.88
C ALA A 466 35.08 -20.28 43.04
N SER A 467 35.31 -19.01 42.72
CA SER A 467 35.39 -17.90 43.69
C SER A 467 35.21 -16.56 42.95
N PHE A 468 34.87 -15.51 43.71
CA PHE A 468 34.47 -14.18 43.23
C PHE A 468 33.13 -14.16 42.43
N MET A 469 32.15 -13.32 42.73
CA MET A 469 32.08 -12.26 43.74
C MET A 469 30.64 -12.05 44.23
N LYS A 470 30.41 -12.07 45.55
CA LYS A 470 29.17 -11.56 46.16
C LYS A 470 29.37 -10.07 46.48
N ILE A 471 28.40 -9.23 46.12
CA ILE A 471 28.21 -7.91 46.74
C ILE A 471 26.72 -7.79 47.14
N ASP A 472 26.50 -7.22 48.32
CA ASP A 472 25.18 -6.99 48.91
C ASP A 472 24.56 -5.67 48.39
N ILE A 473 23.25 -5.70 48.12
CA ILE A 473 22.48 -4.56 47.60
C ILE A 473 21.95 -3.66 48.72
N ALA A 474 21.95 -4.12 49.98
CA ALA A 474 21.36 -3.39 51.12
C ALA A 474 21.96 -2.00 51.37
N THR A 475 23.27 -1.80 51.10
CA THR A 475 24.00 -0.58 51.52
C THR A 475 23.79 0.64 50.62
N VAL A 476 23.38 0.45 49.35
CA VAL A 476 23.24 1.56 48.39
C VAL A 476 21.98 2.38 48.65
N LEU A 477 20.87 1.72 49.04
CA LEU A 477 19.56 2.36 49.24
C LEU A 477 19.52 3.33 50.43
N PHE A 478 20.44 3.23 51.38
CA PHE A 478 20.48 4.13 52.55
C PHE A 478 21.07 5.52 52.22
N ARG A 479 22.07 5.62 51.32
CA ARG A 479 22.80 6.88 51.06
C ARG A 479 22.09 7.89 50.15
N ILE A 480 21.03 7.48 49.44
CA ILE A 480 20.25 8.39 48.57
C ILE A 480 19.12 9.11 49.35
N LYS A 481 18.56 8.46 50.38
CA LYS A 481 17.38 8.94 51.11
C LYS A 481 17.63 10.25 51.87
N ASP A 482 18.82 10.42 52.46
CA ASP A 482 19.15 11.61 53.25
C ASP A 482 19.58 12.83 52.43
N LYS A 483 20.23 12.64 51.27
CA LYS A 483 20.61 13.78 50.40
C LYS A 483 19.40 14.52 49.81
N ILE A 484 18.26 13.85 49.64
CA ILE A 484 17.01 14.48 49.19
C ILE A 484 16.32 15.22 50.35
N ARG A 485 16.45 14.74 51.59
CA ARG A 485 15.77 15.30 52.77
C ARG A 485 16.33 16.66 53.22
N ILE A 486 17.58 16.98 52.87
CA ILE A 486 18.23 18.25 53.23
C ILE A 486 17.82 19.39 52.30
N LYS A 487 17.85 19.19 50.96
CA LYS A 487 17.55 20.27 49.98
C LYS A 487 16.08 20.73 49.95
N LEU A 488 15.17 20.01 50.59
CA LEU A 488 13.75 20.38 50.69
C LEU A 488 13.43 21.30 51.89
N LYS A 489 14.40 21.62 52.76
CA LYS A 489 14.16 22.48 53.93
C LYS A 489 14.56 23.95 53.74
N GLU A 490 15.44 24.27 52.78
CA GLU A 490 15.96 25.64 52.60
C GLU A 490 15.06 26.57 51.76
N ASN A 491 14.20 26.02 50.90
CA ASN A 491 13.34 26.82 50.01
C ASN A 491 11.98 27.23 50.62
N VAL A 492 11.65 26.77 51.83
CA VAL A 492 10.34 27.05 52.47
C VAL A 492 10.33 28.38 53.24
N ASP A 493 11.48 28.84 53.76
CA ASP A 493 11.57 30.09 54.54
C ASP A 493 11.79 31.36 53.70
N ARG A 494 12.13 31.25 52.40
CA ARG A 494 12.46 32.41 51.56
C ARG A 494 11.26 33.20 51.00
N SER A 495 10.02 32.73 51.17
CA SER A 495 8.82 33.41 50.65
C SER A 495 7.96 34.08 51.73
N ARG A 496 8.49 34.32 52.94
CA ARG A 496 7.68 34.72 54.12
C ARG A 496 7.96 36.11 54.71
N LYS A 497 8.75 36.95 54.04
CA LYS A 497 8.92 38.39 54.33
C LYS A 497 9.02 39.14 53.00
N GLY A 498 8.33 40.27 52.87
CA GLY A 498 8.25 41.04 51.62
C GLY A 498 8.93 42.41 51.68
N GLU A 499 8.82 43.10 50.54
CA GLU A 499 8.79 44.56 50.36
C GLU A 499 10.10 45.39 50.43
N TRP A 500 10.56 45.75 49.21
CA TRP A 500 10.79 47.13 48.71
C TRP A 500 12.02 48.00 49.09
N ILE A 501 12.41 48.84 48.10
CA ILE A 501 13.24 50.08 48.14
C ILE A 501 14.75 49.85 48.40
N ARG A 502 15.72 50.37 47.61
CA ARG A 502 15.93 51.72 46.99
C ARG A 502 16.80 51.54 45.71
N GLU A 503 16.47 52.05 44.52
CA GLU A 503 16.76 53.40 43.94
C GLU A 503 18.25 53.82 43.91
N LYS A 504 18.79 54.56 42.90
CA LYS A 504 18.19 55.33 41.78
C LYS A 504 19.20 55.62 40.62
N LYS A 505 18.69 56.19 39.52
CA LYS A 505 19.36 56.98 38.43
C LYS A 505 20.40 56.29 37.51
N LYS A 506 20.03 56.18 36.23
CA LYS A 506 20.45 57.18 35.21
C LYS A 506 19.47 57.24 34.02
N ASN A 507 19.16 58.48 33.62
CA ASN A 507 18.53 59.04 32.41
C ASN A 507 17.39 58.26 31.70
N MET A 508 16.17 58.76 31.45
CA MET A 508 15.66 60.11 31.10
C MET A 508 15.49 60.31 29.57
N ASP A 509 14.22 60.49 29.21
CA ASP A 509 13.59 61.10 28.03
C ASP A 509 13.88 60.61 26.62
N LEU A 510 12.83 60.09 25.98
CA LEU A 510 12.58 60.30 24.54
C LEU A 510 11.07 60.40 24.23
N GLU A 511 10.34 61.13 25.06
CA GLU A 511 9.00 61.66 24.73
C GLU A 511 9.17 62.84 23.73
N ASN A 512 9.72 62.58 22.55
CA ASN A 512 9.82 63.55 21.45
C ASN A 512 10.27 62.90 20.12
N PHE A 513 9.48 61.97 19.60
CA PHE A 513 9.53 61.63 18.18
C PHE A 513 8.10 61.39 17.65
N PHE A 514 7.81 61.88 16.44
CA PHE A 514 6.49 61.89 15.79
C PHE A 514 5.39 62.76 16.44
N ARG A 515 5.63 64.09 16.48
CA ARG A 515 4.55 65.10 16.35
C ARG A 515 4.76 66.03 15.15
N GLY A 516 4.26 65.59 13.99
CA GLY A 516 3.52 66.43 13.04
C GLY A 516 4.22 67.13 11.88
N ARG A 517 3.47 67.18 10.76
CA ARG A 517 3.57 68.09 9.59
C ARG A 517 4.76 67.84 8.63
N LEU A 518 4.67 68.02 7.31
CA LEU A 518 3.58 68.33 6.34
C LEU A 518 4.13 67.91 4.94
N ALA A 519 3.41 67.70 3.83
CA ALA A 519 2.00 67.83 3.43
C ALA A 519 1.69 66.76 2.31
N ASP A 520 0.71 66.83 1.39
CA ASP A 520 -0.39 67.77 1.06
C ASP A 520 -1.53 67.07 0.25
N ASP A 521 -2.43 67.86 -0.35
CA ASP A 521 -3.44 67.57 -1.40
C ASP A 521 -4.66 66.69 -1.07
N VAL A 522 -5.82 67.35 -1.14
CA VAL A 522 -7.21 66.92 -0.89
C VAL A 522 -8.08 67.86 -1.77
N PRO A 523 -9.05 67.41 -2.60
CA PRO A 523 -10.42 67.29 -2.07
C PRO A 523 -11.43 66.32 -2.76
N SER A 524 -12.30 65.74 -1.91
CA SER A 524 -13.78 65.61 -2.04
C SER A 524 -14.41 64.98 -3.32
N MET A 525 -15.74 64.76 -3.50
CA MET A 525 -17.02 65.02 -2.78
C MET A 525 -18.05 63.98 -3.34
N MET A 526 -19.22 63.60 -2.77
CA MET A 526 -19.97 63.90 -1.53
C MET A 526 -21.11 62.84 -1.36
N ILE A 527 -21.88 62.88 -0.25
CA ILE A 527 -23.25 62.33 -0.06
C ILE A 527 -23.36 60.77 -0.09
N GLU A 528 -23.77 60.03 0.94
CA GLU A 528 -24.69 60.22 2.10
C GLU A 528 -26.19 60.05 1.78
N ILE A 529 -27.07 60.14 2.79
CA ILE A 529 -28.52 59.79 2.82
C ILE A 529 -28.80 58.26 2.90
N SER A 530 -29.57 57.74 3.85
CA SER A 530 -29.98 58.27 5.17
C SER A 530 -30.44 57.13 6.11
N SER A 531 -30.63 57.46 7.38
CA SER A 531 -31.40 56.63 8.32
C SER A 531 -32.71 57.35 8.69
N ALA A 532 -33.72 56.60 9.15
CA ALA A 532 -34.38 56.77 10.47
C ALA A 532 -35.85 56.31 10.50
N LYS A 533 -36.36 56.14 11.74
CA LYS A 533 -37.78 56.03 12.19
C LYS A 533 -38.48 54.67 11.93
N SER A 534 -39.30 54.14 12.87
CA SER A 534 -39.51 54.55 14.28
C SER A 534 -40.20 53.49 15.16
N SER A 535 -39.66 53.32 16.37
CA SER A 535 -40.35 53.29 17.68
C SER A 535 -41.66 52.50 17.95
N TYR A 536 -41.57 51.62 18.95
CA TYR A 536 -42.56 51.34 20.03
C TYR A 536 -44.04 50.99 19.70
N ALA A 537 -44.50 49.78 20.10
CA ALA A 537 -45.49 49.62 21.19
C ALA A 537 -45.80 48.14 21.61
N TYR A 538 -45.90 47.99 22.93
CA TYR A 538 -46.38 46.90 23.80
C TYR A 538 -47.39 45.79 23.35
N LEU A 539 -47.09 44.57 23.87
CA LEU A 539 -47.98 43.53 24.46
C LEU A 539 -48.83 42.51 23.64
N ARG A 540 -48.68 41.26 24.12
CA ARG A 540 -49.61 40.10 24.20
C ARG A 540 -49.73 39.06 23.05
N THR A 541 -49.73 37.81 23.53
CA THR A 541 -50.32 36.56 22.98
C THR A 541 -49.76 35.88 21.72
N TRP A 542 -49.00 34.78 21.95
CA TRP A 542 -49.05 33.47 21.25
C TRP A 542 -49.09 33.47 19.70
N ARG A 543 -48.03 33.09 18.97
CA ARG A 543 -47.30 31.81 19.05
C ARG A 543 -45.91 31.92 18.42
N MET A 544 -44.95 31.19 18.98
CA MET A 544 -43.64 30.94 18.36
C MET A 544 -43.43 29.42 18.28
N GLN A 545 -43.16 28.91 17.08
CA GLN A 545 -42.88 27.50 16.82
C GLN A 545 -41.62 27.43 15.93
N TYR A 546 -40.85 26.34 16.01
CA TYR A 546 -39.54 26.16 15.35
C TYR A 546 -38.38 27.04 15.86
N ALA A 547 -38.08 26.89 17.16
CA ALA A 547 -36.73 27.13 17.70
C ALA A 547 -36.26 25.99 18.65
N TRP A 548 -36.87 24.80 18.55
CA TRP A 548 -36.57 23.61 19.35
C TRP A 548 -36.59 22.35 18.47
N SER A 549 -35.42 21.79 18.18
CA SER A 549 -35.28 20.45 17.59
C SER A 549 -33.89 19.84 17.84
N SER A 550 -32.83 20.61 17.59
CA SER A 550 -31.43 20.15 17.66
C SER A 550 -30.91 19.84 19.07
N THR A 551 -31.51 20.38 20.13
CA THR A 551 -31.08 20.15 21.53
C THR A 551 -31.70 18.90 22.17
N CYS A 552 -32.76 18.31 21.59
CA CYS A 552 -33.53 17.25 22.25
C CYS A 552 -32.93 15.85 22.03
N CYS A 553 -32.40 15.57 20.83
CA CYS A 553 -31.91 14.24 20.45
C CYS A 553 -30.78 13.71 21.33
N ILE A 554 -29.91 14.58 21.85
CA ILE A 554 -28.78 14.18 22.71
C ILE A 554 -29.27 13.67 24.08
N CYS A 555 -30.28 14.32 24.67
CA CYS A 555 -30.87 13.89 25.93
C CYS A 555 -31.67 12.59 25.78
N ILE A 556 -32.39 12.42 24.66
CA ILE A 556 -33.19 11.22 24.38
C ILE A 556 -32.29 9.98 24.13
N CYS A 557 -31.18 10.13 23.40
CA CYS A 557 -30.24 9.02 23.22
C CYS A 557 -29.60 8.55 24.54
N GLY A 558 -29.33 9.50 25.46
CA GLY A 558 -28.74 9.21 26.77
C GLY A 558 -29.66 8.38 27.68
N THR A 559 -30.96 8.64 27.70
CA THR A 559 -31.92 7.84 28.48
C THR A 559 -32.18 6.47 27.84
N SER A 560 -32.25 6.37 26.51
CA SER A 560 -32.36 5.08 25.81
C SER A 560 -31.20 4.14 26.13
N TYR A 561 -29.95 4.64 26.12
CA TYR A 561 -28.78 3.83 26.48
C TYR A 561 -28.75 3.44 27.96
N LEU A 562 -29.23 4.29 28.87
CA LEU A 562 -29.29 3.96 30.29
C LEU A 562 -30.33 2.88 30.59
N ASN A 563 -31.49 2.92 29.93
CA ASN A 563 -32.52 1.88 30.05
C ASN A 563 -32.00 0.54 29.51
N LEU A 564 -31.38 0.52 28.33
CA LEU A 564 -30.71 -0.68 27.78
C LEU A 564 -29.66 -1.26 28.75
N LEU A 565 -28.94 -0.42 29.49
CA LEU A 565 -27.98 -0.85 30.51
C LEU A 565 -28.68 -1.45 31.74
N ILE A 566 -29.80 -0.88 32.19
CA ILE A 566 -30.62 -1.36 33.31
C ILE A 566 -31.32 -2.68 32.95
N ASP A 567 -31.87 -2.80 31.75
CA ASP A 567 -32.47 -4.05 31.24
C ASP A 567 -31.41 -5.16 31.16
N SER A 568 -30.21 -4.84 30.64
CA SER A 568 -29.07 -5.77 30.61
C SER A 568 -28.63 -6.22 32.01
N LEU A 569 -28.59 -5.30 32.99
CA LEU A 569 -28.29 -5.62 34.38
C LEU A 569 -29.39 -6.47 35.04
N THR A 570 -30.65 -6.26 34.66
CA THR A 570 -31.80 -7.03 35.16
C THR A 570 -31.77 -8.46 34.62
N ILE A 571 -31.45 -8.64 33.33
CA ILE A 571 -31.22 -9.96 32.71
C ILE A 571 -30.06 -10.69 33.42
N LEU A 572 -28.94 -10.01 33.66
CA LEU A 572 -27.78 -10.57 34.39
C LEU A 572 -28.09 -10.94 35.86
N ALA A 573 -29.08 -10.29 36.49
CA ALA A 573 -29.56 -10.65 37.82
C ALA A 573 -30.46 -11.91 37.80
N VAL A 574 -31.29 -12.07 36.76
CA VAL A 574 -32.12 -13.27 36.55
C VAL A 574 -31.24 -14.49 36.25
N GLU A 575 -30.24 -14.37 35.37
CA GLU A 575 -29.27 -15.45 35.10
C GLU A 575 -28.50 -15.89 36.36
N ASN A 576 -28.13 -14.96 37.25
CA ASN A 576 -27.44 -15.29 38.50
C ASN A 576 -28.26 -16.21 39.41
N ASN A 577 -29.57 -15.99 39.52
CA ASN A 577 -30.46 -16.83 40.32
C ASN A 577 -30.70 -18.20 39.67
N PHE A 578 -30.66 -18.29 38.34
CA PHE A 578 -30.71 -19.56 37.61
C PHE A 578 -29.42 -20.38 37.80
N ILE A 579 -28.26 -19.75 37.63
CA ILE A 579 -26.94 -20.39 37.80
C ILE A 579 -26.73 -20.91 39.22
N ARG A 580 -27.19 -20.18 40.26
CA ARG A 580 -27.11 -20.66 41.66
C ARG A 580 -27.85 -21.99 41.89
N ARG A 581 -28.89 -22.32 41.12
CA ARG A 581 -29.61 -23.62 41.20
C ARG A 581 -28.91 -24.76 40.44
N LEU A 582 -27.96 -24.45 39.55
CA LEU A 582 -27.16 -25.42 38.80
C LEU A 582 -25.86 -25.82 39.52
N VAL A 583 -25.41 -25.05 40.52
CA VAL A 583 -24.17 -25.33 41.26
C VAL A 583 -24.32 -26.53 42.22
N SER A 584 -25.54 -26.83 42.68
CA SER A 584 -25.83 -27.92 43.64
C SER A 584 -25.91 -29.33 43.03
N SER A 585 -25.62 -29.51 41.74
CA SER A 585 -25.74 -30.80 41.04
C SER A 585 -24.59 -31.13 40.07
N ALA A 586 -23.48 -30.37 40.10
CA ALA A 586 -22.37 -30.51 39.16
C ALA A 586 -21.03 -30.86 39.85
N ASP A 587 -20.23 -31.71 39.20
CA ASP A 587 -18.94 -32.19 39.69
C ASP A 587 -17.85 -31.09 39.75
N ASN A 588 -16.83 -31.32 40.59
CA ASN A 588 -15.79 -30.38 41.01
C ASN A 588 -15.10 -29.63 39.85
N THR A 589 -14.83 -30.31 38.74
CA THR A 589 -14.20 -29.69 37.56
C THR A 589 -15.09 -28.62 36.93
N VAL A 590 -16.41 -28.85 36.91
CA VAL A 590 -17.41 -27.91 36.41
C VAL A 590 -17.62 -26.76 37.41
N GLN A 591 -17.63 -27.06 38.72
CA GLN A 591 -17.68 -26.02 39.76
C GLN A 591 -16.50 -25.04 39.64
N MET A 592 -15.28 -25.52 39.39
CA MET A 592 -14.12 -24.63 39.22
C MET A 592 -14.24 -23.71 38.00
N MET A 593 -14.80 -24.20 36.88
CA MET A 593 -15.09 -23.36 35.71
C MET A 593 -16.21 -22.33 35.98
N ILE A 594 -17.24 -22.71 36.73
CA ILE A 594 -18.32 -21.79 37.14
C ILE A 594 -17.78 -20.71 38.10
N LEU A 595 -16.95 -21.08 39.07
CA LEU A 595 -16.28 -20.15 39.99
C LEU A 595 -15.38 -19.14 39.26
N LEU A 596 -14.62 -19.59 38.25
CA LEU A 596 -13.84 -18.70 37.38
C LEU A 596 -14.74 -17.72 36.61
N LYS A 597 -15.89 -18.19 36.09
CA LYS A 597 -16.90 -17.33 35.45
C LYS A 597 -17.45 -16.29 36.44
N ILE A 598 -17.85 -16.70 37.64
CA ILE A 598 -18.38 -15.81 38.70
C ILE A 598 -17.34 -14.75 39.08
N LYS A 599 -16.06 -15.13 39.21
CA LYS A 599 -14.97 -14.21 39.52
C LYS A 599 -14.74 -13.19 38.40
N TYR A 600 -14.84 -13.62 37.14
CA TYR A 600 -14.77 -12.74 35.95
C TYR A 600 -15.93 -11.73 35.91
N TYR A 601 -17.18 -12.17 36.11
CA TYR A 601 -18.34 -11.27 36.18
C TYR A 601 -18.29 -10.31 37.38
N SER A 602 -17.78 -10.76 38.55
CA SER A 602 -17.58 -9.90 39.72
C SER A 602 -16.55 -8.79 39.48
N ILE A 603 -15.46 -9.08 38.76
CA ILE A 603 -14.48 -8.07 38.34
C ILE A 603 -15.14 -7.03 37.42
N ILE A 604 -15.95 -7.46 36.44
CA ILE A 604 -16.68 -6.56 35.53
C ILE A 604 -17.69 -5.69 36.27
N GLN A 605 -18.45 -6.25 37.22
CA GLN A 605 -19.39 -5.46 38.04
C GLN A 605 -18.67 -4.43 38.92
N ASN A 606 -17.54 -4.78 39.54
CA ASN A 606 -16.73 -3.80 40.29
C ASN A 606 -16.18 -2.69 39.38
N TYR A 607 -15.76 -3.01 38.15
CA TYR A 607 -15.29 -2.03 37.18
C TYR A 607 -16.41 -1.04 36.77
N LEU A 608 -17.60 -1.57 36.47
CA LEU A 608 -18.79 -0.76 36.19
C LEU A 608 -19.21 0.10 37.40
N PHE A 609 -19.19 -0.46 38.62
CA PHE A 609 -19.49 0.27 39.84
C PHE A 609 -18.51 1.42 40.09
N HIS A 610 -17.21 1.23 39.81
CA HIS A 610 -16.23 2.32 39.86
C HIS A 610 -16.49 3.40 38.79
N ILE A 611 -16.82 3.01 37.55
CA ILE A 611 -17.16 3.98 36.48
C ILE A 611 -18.41 4.80 36.86
N VAL A 612 -19.44 4.16 37.41
CA VAL A 612 -20.65 4.85 37.89
C VAL A 612 -20.33 5.79 39.06
N ASN A 613 -19.53 5.37 40.04
CA ASN A 613 -19.13 6.25 41.14
C ASN A 613 -18.29 7.44 40.64
N ILE A 614 -17.36 7.23 39.70
CA ILE A 614 -16.59 8.33 39.06
C ILE A 614 -17.53 9.31 38.36
N TYR A 615 -18.52 8.82 37.60
CA TYR A 615 -19.53 9.66 36.94
C TYR A 615 -20.34 10.48 37.97
N TYR A 616 -20.80 9.88 39.06
CA TYR A 616 -21.54 10.59 40.11
C TYR A 616 -20.65 11.58 40.90
N SER A 617 -19.39 11.25 41.21
CA SER A 617 -18.44 12.19 41.84
C SER A 617 -18.16 13.40 40.96
N ILE A 618 -17.98 13.20 39.65
CA ILE A 618 -17.82 14.30 38.67
C ILE A 618 -19.10 15.15 38.59
N LYS A 619 -20.28 14.53 38.67
CA LYS A 619 -21.57 15.24 38.65
C LYS A 619 -21.80 16.05 39.94
N PHE A 620 -21.38 15.55 41.10
CA PHE A 620 -21.52 16.24 42.40
C PHE A 620 -20.59 17.47 42.52
N TYR A 621 -19.38 17.39 41.94
CA TYR A 621 -18.44 18.51 41.85
C TYR A 621 -18.91 19.66 40.94
N ASN A 622 -19.96 19.46 40.14
CA ASN A 622 -20.45 20.42 39.15
C ASN A 622 -21.52 21.39 39.71
N THR A 623 -21.79 21.33 41.03
CA THR A 623 -22.89 22.07 41.69
C THR A 623 -22.43 23.30 42.49
N THR A 624 -21.14 23.62 42.50
CA THR A 624 -20.57 24.81 43.15
C THR A 624 -19.64 25.57 42.19
N HIS A 625 -19.62 26.90 42.32
CA HIS A 625 -18.91 27.86 41.45
C HIS A 625 -19.41 28.01 40.00
N ILE A 626 -20.63 28.51 39.84
CA ILE A 626 -20.98 29.33 38.67
C ILE A 626 -20.17 30.65 38.77
N HIS A 627 -19.17 30.85 37.90
CA HIS A 627 -18.74 32.14 37.32
C HIS A 627 -17.44 31.95 36.49
N THR A 628 -17.56 31.83 35.16
CA THR A 628 -16.59 32.21 34.08
C THR A 628 -17.00 31.51 32.77
N ILE A 629 -18.01 32.04 32.08
CA ILE A 629 -18.52 31.45 30.83
C ILE A 629 -17.86 32.13 29.63
N TYR A 630 -16.65 31.67 29.26
CA TYR A 630 -16.15 31.82 27.88
C TYR A 630 -15.07 30.77 27.51
N LEU A 631 -14.15 30.44 28.43
CA LEU A 631 -13.10 29.42 28.17
C LEU A 631 -13.65 27.98 28.07
N PHE A 632 -14.78 27.68 28.72
CA PHE A 632 -15.24 26.31 28.94
C PHE A 632 -15.62 25.53 27.66
N LYS A 633 -15.95 26.24 26.56
CA LYS A 633 -16.48 25.64 25.33
C LYS A 633 -15.41 24.86 24.54
N HIS A 634 -14.14 25.28 24.61
CA HIS A 634 -13.05 24.60 23.91
C HIS A 634 -12.59 23.33 24.65
N THR A 635 -12.52 23.38 25.99
CA THR A 635 -12.09 22.25 26.83
C THR A 635 -13.05 21.07 26.79
N LEU A 636 -14.36 21.33 26.62
CA LEU A 636 -15.37 20.30 26.44
C LEU A 636 -15.26 19.59 25.08
N LEU A 637 -14.91 20.30 24.01
CA LEU A 637 -14.69 19.70 22.69
C LEU A 637 -13.46 18.77 22.67
N GLU A 638 -12.39 19.15 23.37
CA GLU A 638 -11.20 18.29 23.54
C GLU A 638 -11.51 17.05 24.42
N ARG A 639 -12.31 17.19 25.49
CA ARG A 639 -12.75 16.04 26.30
C ARG A 639 -13.65 15.07 25.52
N GLY A 640 -14.64 15.56 24.78
CA GLY A 640 -15.50 14.71 23.95
C GLY A 640 -14.72 13.95 22.88
N ARG A 641 -13.67 14.57 22.30
CA ARG A 641 -12.73 13.88 21.40
C ARG A 641 -11.90 12.82 22.11
N LEU A 642 -11.47 13.05 23.36
CA LEU A 642 -10.74 12.06 24.15
C LEU A 642 -11.61 10.84 24.47
N GLU A 643 -12.85 11.06 24.92
CA GLU A 643 -13.83 10.02 25.20
C GLU A 643 -14.16 9.20 23.94
N ALA A 644 -14.41 9.86 22.80
CA ALA A 644 -14.62 9.19 21.52
C ALA A 644 -13.39 8.39 21.06
N THR A 645 -12.18 8.92 21.23
CA THR A 645 -10.93 8.21 20.86
C THR A 645 -10.69 6.98 21.73
N ILE A 646 -10.95 7.07 23.04
CA ILE A 646 -10.85 5.94 23.96
C ILE A 646 -11.90 4.88 23.64
N CYS A 647 -13.15 5.28 23.35
CA CYS A 647 -14.19 4.34 22.92
C CYS A 647 -13.85 3.67 21.58
N LEU A 648 -13.27 4.39 20.62
CA LEU A 648 -12.78 3.81 19.35
C LEU A 648 -11.62 2.83 19.56
N LEU A 649 -10.66 3.13 20.43
CA LEU A 649 -9.57 2.23 20.77
C LEU A 649 -10.07 0.97 21.51
N ILE A 650 -11.06 1.11 22.40
CA ILE A 650 -11.71 -0.01 23.08
C ILE A 650 -12.53 -0.84 22.08
N ALA A 651 -13.25 -0.22 21.15
CA ALA A 651 -13.98 -0.92 20.10
C ALA A 651 -13.03 -1.69 19.15
N ALA A 652 -11.91 -1.07 18.75
CA ALA A 652 -10.86 -1.72 17.96
C ALA A 652 -10.20 -2.88 18.73
N ALA A 653 -9.92 -2.70 20.02
CA ALA A 653 -9.43 -3.75 20.91
C ALA A 653 -10.39 -4.95 20.99
N ILE A 654 -11.69 -4.70 21.20
CA ILE A 654 -12.74 -5.73 21.22
C ILE A 654 -12.83 -6.41 19.86
N GLY A 655 -12.76 -5.64 18.76
CA GLY A 655 -12.72 -6.16 17.40
C GLY A 655 -11.51 -7.08 17.14
N ILE A 656 -10.30 -6.69 17.57
CA ILE A 656 -9.09 -7.52 17.44
C ILE A 656 -9.23 -8.79 18.28
N VAL A 657 -9.71 -8.71 19.52
CA VAL A 657 -9.95 -9.90 20.37
C VAL A 657 -11.02 -10.82 19.77
N ALA A 658 -12.07 -10.27 19.15
CA ALA A 658 -13.08 -11.05 18.43
C ALA A 658 -12.52 -11.72 17.17
N SER A 659 -11.74 -11.00 16.36
CA SER A 659 -11.08 -11.54 15.16
C SER A 659 -10.06 -12.63 15.53
N LEU A 660 -9.25 -12.42 16.57
CA LEU A 660 -8.32 -13.45 17.08
C LEU A 660 -9.07 -14.67 17.65
N ARG A 661 -10.27 -14.50 18.21
CA ARG A 661 -11.15 -15.61 18.61
C ARG A 661 -11.67 -16.39 17.39
N ILE A 662 -12.08 -15.71 16.32
CA ILE A 662 -12.56 -16.35 15.08
C ILE A 662 -11.41 -17.11 14.40
N ILE A 663 -10.25 -16.47 14.23
CA ILE A 663 -9.04 -17.09 13.67
C ILE A 663 -8.59 -18.29 14.51
N ALA A 664 -8.60 -18.18 15.84
CA ALA A 664 -8.28 -19.32 16.71
C ALA A 664 -9.29 -20.46 16.56
N LEU A 665 -10.59 -20.18 16.46
CA LEU A 665 -11.62 -21.20 16.24
C LEU A 665 -11.47 -21.89 14.87
N GLN A 666 -11.10 -21.17 13.82
CA GLN A 666 -10.75 -21.74 12.51
C GLN A 666 -9.50 -22.63 12.60
N PHE A 667 -8.44 -22.19 13.29
CA PHE A 667 -7.25 -23.02 13.55
C PHE A 667 -7.58 -24.30 14.35
N ARG A 668 -8.60 -24.27 15.22
CA ARG A 668 -9.05 -25.46 15.97
C ARG A 668 -9.70 -26.51 15.06
N SER A 669 -10.53 -26.11 14.10
CA SER A 669 -11.13 -27.03 13.13
C SER A 669 -10.09 -27.67 12.22
N THR A 670 -9.08 -26.91 11.77
CA THR A 670 -8.09 -27.40 10.79
C THR A 670 -7.01 -28.31 11.39
N LEU A 671 -6.67 -28.15 12.68
CA LEU A 671 -5.50 -28.82 13.28
C LEU A 671 -5.81 -29.83 14.41
N LYS A 672 -7.09 -30.12 14.71
CA LYS A 672 -7.53 -31.13 15.72
C LYS A 672 -6.81 -31.05 17.09
N PHE A 673 -6.51 -29.85 17.58
CA PHE A 673 -5.80 -29.66 18.86
C PHE A 673 -6.60 -30.15 20.08
N PRO A 674 -5.95 -30.79 21.08
CA PRO A 674 -6.58 -31.13 22.36
C PRO A 674 -7.14 -29.89 23.08
N SER A 675 -8.38 -29.98 23.54
CA SER A 675 -9.18 -28.86 24.08
C SER A 675 -8.46 -28.03 25.14
N VAL A 676 -7.83 -28.68 26.12
CA VAL A 676 -7.12 -28.01 27.23
C VAL A 676 -5.97 -27.14 26.73
N GLN A 677 -5.24 -27.58 25.69
CA GLN A 677 -4.12 -26.81 25.14
C GLN A 677 -4.61 -25.63 24.28
N PHE A 678 -5.74 -25.79 23.59
CA PHE A 678 -6.36 -24.72 22.83
C PHE A 678 -6.83 -23.56 23.72
N TYR A 679 -7.52 -23.87 24.83
CA TYR A 679 -7.94 -22.82 25.78
C TYR A 679 -6.74 -22.12 26.44
N GLN A 680 -5.65 -22.84 26.74
CA GLN A 680 -4.39 -22.21 27.17
C GLN A 680 -3.84 -21.23 26.12
N PHE A 681 -3.83 -21.60 24.83
CA PHE A 681 -3.36 -20.69 23.77
C PHE A 681 -4.22 -19.44 23.69
N TYR A 682 -5.53 -19.62 23.54
CA TYR A 682 -6.47 -18.51 23.37
C TYR A 682 -6.41 -17.54 24.56
N SER A 683 -6.38 -18.05 25.80
CA SER A 683 -6.18 -17.21 26.99
C SER A 683 -4.87 -16.43 26.96
N ILE A 684 -3.75 -17.04 26.54
CA ILE A 684 -2.45 -16.35 26.43
C ILE A 684 -2.46 -15.30 25.31
N LEU A 685 -3.09 -15.59 24.17
CA LEU A 685 -3.18 -14.66 23.05
C LEU A 685 -4.04 -13.45 23.42
N VAL A 686 -5.20 -13.67 24.06
CA VAL A 686 -6.05 -12.60 24.59
C VAL A 686 -5.34 -11.79 25.68
N VAL A 687 -4.59 -12.43 26.59
CA VAL A 687 -3.79 -11.71 27.61
C VAL A 687 -2.66 -10.91 26.96
N LEU A 688 -1.97 -11.42 25.93
CA LEU A 688 -0.96 -10.65 25.19
C LEU A 688 -1.59 -9.47 24.44
N THR A 689 -2.75 -9.66 23.81
CA THR A 689 -3.50 -8.58 23.16
C THR A 689 -3.91 -7.52 24.18
N ILE A 690 -4.46 -7.92 25.33
CA ILE A 690 -4.80 -7.02 26.45
C ILE A 690 -3.56 -6.30 26.96
N ILE A 691 -2.43 -6.97 27.19
CA ILE A 691 -1.19 -6.32 27.64
C ILE A 691 -0.65 -5.33 26.60
N ILE A 692 -0.74 -5.64 25.31
CA ILE A 692 -0.34 -4.70 24.24
C ILE A 692 -1.28 -3.49 24.20
N ILE A 693 -2.59 -3.71 24.36
CA ILE A 693 -3.57 -2.61 24.48
C ILE A 693 -3.32 -1.81 25.76
N GLU A 694 -3.08 -2.44 26.91
CA GLU A 694 -2.74 -1.76 28.17
C GLU A 694 -1.45 -0.96 28.03
N ILE A 695 -0.40 -1.49 27.38
CA ILE A 695 0.84 -0.75 27.13
C ILE A 695 0.60 0.43 26.17
N LEU A 696 -0.15 0.25 25.09
CA LEU A 696 -0.44 1.31 24.12
C LEU A 696 -1.38 2.38 24.72
N THR A 697 -2.44 1.97 25.41
CA THR A 697 -3.37 2.86 26.12
C THR A 697 -2.67 3.53 27.29
N TYR A 698 -1.81 2.86 28.05
CA TYR A 698 -1.00 3.47 29.10
C TYR A 698 0.07 4.41 28.52
N TYR A 699 0.63 4.14 27.33
CA TYR A 699 1.55 5.05 26.64
C TYR A 699 0.81 6.31 26.14
N PHE A 700 -0.31 6.16 25.43
CA PHE A 700 -1.14 7.28 24.99
C PHE A 700 -1.75 8.05 26.16
N CYS A 701 -2.22 7.37 27.22
CA CYS A 701 -2.67 8.00 28.44
C CYS A 701 -1.51 8.64 29.21
N MET A 702 -0.30 8.09 29.29
CA MET A 702 0.81 8.79 29.92
C MET A 702 1.21 10.02 29.11
N CYS A 703 1.34 9.94 27.79
CA CYS A 703 1.60 11.11 26.95
C CYS A 703 0.51 12.19 27.09
N LYS A 704 -0.78 11.83 27.12
CA LYS A 704 -1.88 12.79 27.29
C LYS A 704 -2.15 13.21 28.74
N ILE A 705 -1.90 12.40 29.76
CA ILE A 705 -2.11 12.73 31.18
C ILE A 705 -0.90 13.48 31.74
N ILE A 706 0.32 13.21 31.27
CA ILE A 706 1.46 14.10 31.51
C ILE A 706 1.17 15.46 30.87
N ALA A 707 0.57 15.53 29.66
CA ALA A 707 0.08 16.80 29.12
C ALA A 707 -1.05 17.41 30.00
N LEU A 708 -2.12 16.69 30.28
CA LEU A 708 -3.35 17.20 30.92
C LEU A 708 -3.20 17.51 32.41
N ASN A 709 -2.44 16.73 33.20
CA ASN A 709 -2.18 17.06 34.60
C ASN A 709 -1.18 18.22 34.73
N THR A 710 -0.21 18.36 33.80
CA THR A 710 0.63 19.56 33.73
C THR A 710 -0.18 20.79 33.31
N LEU A 711 -1.16 20.64 32.40
CA LEU A 711 -2.12 21.71 32.04
C LEU A 711 -3.10 22.08 33.17
N PHE A 712 -3.38 21.18 34.12
CA PHE A 712 -4.34 21.43 35.22
C PHE A 712 -3.74 22.15 36.43
N TYR A 713 -2.40 22.26 36.52
CA TYR A 713 -1.70 22.75 37.71
C TYR A 713 -0.79 23.97 37.46
N LEU A 714 -0.77 24.52 36.25
CA LEU A 714 0.12 25.60 35.86
C LEU A 714 -0.64 26.78 35.23
N ASP A 715 -0.11 27.98 35.48
CA ASP A 715 -0.71 29.26 35.06
C ASP A 715 -0.91 29.37 33.54
N LYS A 716 -1.80 30.28 33.11
CA LYS A 716 -2.12 30.58 31.70
C LYS A 716 -0.86 30.86 30.87
N THR A 717 0.16 31.48 31.46
CA THR A 717 1.47 31.71 30.85
C THR A 717 2.13 30.39 30.41
N PHE A 718 2.04 29.36 31.26
CA PHE A 718 2.63 28.03 31.02
C PHE A 718 1.89 27.25 29.93
N VAL A 719 0.58 27.43 29.78
CA VAL A 719 -0.23 26.81 28.71
C VAL A 719 0.20 27.34 27.33
N PHE A 720 0.41 28.65 27.21
CA PHE A 720 0.94 29.26 25.98
C PHE A 720 2.37 28.81 25.68
N ILE A 721 3.23 28.70 26.69
CA ILE A 721 4.57 28.13 26.55
C ILE A 721 4.49 26.68 26.05
N TYR A 722 3.67 25.83 26.67
CA TYR A 722 3.53 24.42 26.30
C TYR A 722 3.03 24.22 24.86
N LEU A 723 2.03 24.99 24.42
CA LEU A 723 1.55 24.96 23.04
C LEU A 723 2.60 25.49 22.04
N GLY A 724 3.37 26.52 22.42
CA GLY A 724 4.51 27.00 21.65
C GLY A 724 5.63 25.96 21.50
N GLU A 725 5.93 25.22 22.58
CA GLU A 725 6.89 24.12 22.57
C GLU A 725 6.43 22.97 21.68
N VAL A 726 5.17 22.52 21.80
CA VAL A 726 4.61 21.46 20.94
C VAL A 726 4.67 21.86 19.46
N LYS A 727 4.43 23.14 19.12
CA LYS A 727 4.53 23.62 17.73
C LYS A 727 5.96 23.52 17.16
N LYS A 728 7.00 23.69 17.98
CA LYS A 728 8.42 23.54 17.58
C LYS A 728 8.85 22.10 17.33
N ILE A 729 8.15 21.11 17.93
CA ILE A 729 8.43 19.68 17.71
C ILE A 729 8.23 19.31 16.24
N PHE A 730 7.12 19.78 15.65
CA PHE A 730 6.72 19.47 14.27
C PHE A 730 7.22 20.50 13.23
N ASN A 731 7.89 21.57 13.67
CA ASN A 731 8.51 22.56 12.81
C ASN A 731 9.83 22.02 12.24
N MET A 732 9.78 21.37 11.08
CA MET A 732 10.94 20.75 10.42
C MET A 732 11.68 21.78 9.54
N PRO A 733 13.03 21.76 9.47
CA PRO A 733 13.77 22.66 8.59
C PRO A 733 13.52 22.30 7.12
N LYS A 734 13.21 23.34 6.30
CA LYS A 734 12.95 23.20 4.85
C LYS A 734 14.10 23.66 3.95
N THR A 735 15.19 24.11 4.54
CA THR A 735 16.40 24.59 3.86
C THR A 735 17.59 23.75 4.30
N SER A 736 18.32 23.17 3.35
CA SER A 736 19.63 22.56 3.63
C SER A 736 20.67 23.63 3.97
N THR A 737 21.78 23.23 4.59
CA THR A 737 23.02 24.03 4.62
C THR A 737 24.04 23.62 3.55
N VAL A 738 23.79 22.52 2.80
CA VAL A 738 24.51 22.19 1.57
C VAL A 738 24.06 23.18 0.47
N PRO A 739 24.95 24.02 -0.08
CA PRO A 739 24.56 25.08 -1.02
C PRO A 739 23.93 24.51 -2.30
N GLY A 740 22.65 24.78 -2.52
CA GLY A 740 21.90 24.34 -3.70
C GLY A 740 21.17 23.00 -3.57
N LEU A 741 21.21 22.31 -2.43
CA LEU A 741 20.45 21.07 -2.22
C LEU A 741 18.95 21.39 -2.05
N VAL A 742 18.13 20.89 -2.98
CA VAL A 742 16.68 21.15 -3.04
C VAL A 742 15.93 20.41 -1.92
N TYR A 743 14.82 20.97 -1.42
CA TYR A 743 14.02 20.30 -0.40
C TYR A 743 13.30 19.05 -0.94
N LEU A 744 13.42 17.91 -0.26
CA LEU A 744 12.76 16.66 -0.67
C LEU A 744 11.34 16.55 -0.09
N PRO A 745 10.27 16.53 -0.92
CA PRO A 745 8.88 16.51 -0.43
C PRO A 745 8.50 15.32 0.46
N ALA A 746 9.22 14.20 0.40
CA ALA A 746 8.98 13.02 1.25
C ALA A 746 9.08 13.32 2.76
N ARG A 747 9.80 14.37 3.15
CA ARG A 747 9.95 14.79 4.56
C ARG A 747 8.66 15.32 5.18
N ASP A 748 7.78 15.92 4.37
CA ASP A 748 6.49 16.48 4.81
C ASP A 748 5.39 15.41 4.95
N ILE A 749 5.62 14.19 4.44
CA ILE A 749 4.66 13.07 4.50
C ILE A 749 4.75 12.39 5.88
N PRO A 750 3.64 12.21 6.63
CA PRO A 750 3.69 11.53 7.92
C PRO A 750 4.10 10.05 7.83
N THR A 751 3.60 9.35 6.82
CA THR A 751 3.93 7.95 6.50
C THR A 751 5.13 7.88 5.57
N LYS A 752 6.33 7.86 6.15
CA LYS A 752 7.60 7.88 5.42
C LYS A 752 7.93 6.49 4.89
N THR A 753 7.92 6.29 3.57
CA THR A 753 8.13 4.98 2.91
C THR A 753 9.33 5.00 1.96
N ALA A 754 9.86 3.82 1.65
CA ALA A 754 10.98 3.69 0.73
C ALA A 754 10.62 4.17 -0.69
N MET A 755 9.45 3.76 -1.21
CA MET A 755 9.00 4.27 -2.52
C MET A 755 8.57 5.74 -2.46
N GLY A 756 8.16 6.24 -1.28
CA GLY A 756 7.93 7.67 -1.03
C GLY A 756 9.18 8.53 -1.23
N PHE A 757 10.38 8.06 -0.84
CA PHE A 757 11.65 8.71 -1.15
C PHE A 757 11.89 8.79 -2.66
N ILE A 758 11.80 7.66 -3.37
CA ILE A 758 11.97 7.58 -4.83
C ILE A 758 10.93 8.45 -5.57
N ASN A 759 9.67 8.45 -5.15
CA ASN A 759 8.60 9.22 -5.77
C ASN A 759 8.66 10.73 -5.45
N ALA A 760 9.34 11.12 -4.38
CA ALA A 760 9.70 12.52 -4.15
C ALA A 760 10.89 12.94 -5.02
N ARG A 761 11.92 12.10 -5.15
CA ARG A 761 13.05 12.31 -6.06
C ARG A 761 12.62 12.49 -7.52
N LYS A 762 11.75 11.62 -8.03
CA LYS A 762 11.14 11.73 -9.37
C LYS A 762 10.49 13.09 -9.68
N LYS A 763 10.08 13.85 -8.65
CA LYS A 763 9.46 15.18 -8.80
C LYS A 763 10.46 16.34 -8.77
N VAL A 764 11.67 16.14 -8.27
CA VAL A 764 12.68 17.22 -8.10
C VAL A 764 13.93 17.02 -8.96
N ASP A 765 14.28 15.78 -9.30
CA ASP A 765 15.55 15.44 -9.98
C ASP A 765 15.66 15.94 -11.44
N GLY A 766 14.54 16.33 -12.06
CA GLY A 766 14.52 16.81 -13.45
C GLY A 766 15.00 15.75 -14.45
N ALA A 767 14.76 14.47 -14.17
CA ALA A 767 15.20 13.35 -15.00
C ALA A 767 14.17 12.94 -16.08
N GLU A 768 13.02 13.62 -16.14
CA GLU A 768 12.06 13.57 -17.26
C GLU A 768 11.59 12.14 -17.65
N GLY A 769 11.46 11.24 -16.66
CA GLY A 769 11.07 9.83 -16.85
C GLY A 769 12.20 8.90 -17.31
N LEU A 770 13.37 9.45 -17.64
CA LEU A 770 14.60 8.75 -18.02
C LEU A 770 15.53 8.59 -16.80
N TRP A 771 16.77 8.13 -17.03
CA TRP A 771 17.82 8.16 -16.00
C TRP A 771 18.74 9.35 -16.26
N ARG A 772 18.91 10.22 -15.26
CA ARG A 772 19.82 11.37 -15.34
C ARG A 772 21.17 11.04 -14.73
N ILE A 773 22.25 11.39 -15.43
CA ILE A 773 23.62 11.40 -14.90
C ILE A 773 24.25 12.75 -15.29
N GLU A 774 24.75 13.48 -14.31
CA GLU A 774 25.11 14.90 -14.40
C GLU A 774 23.93 15.73 -14.94
N ASN A 775 24.10 16.36 -16.12
CA ASN A 775 23.04 17.07 -16.83
C ASN A 775 22.44 16.26 -17.99
N LYS A 776 22.86 15.01 -18.19
CA LYS A 776 22.51 14.20 -19.35
C LYS A 776 21.44 13.17 -19.02
N LEU A 777 20.49 13.00 -19.95
CA LEU A 777 19.44 12.00 -19.88
C LEU A 777 19.78 10.80 -20.77
N TYR A 778 19.57 9.60 -20.22
CA TYR A 778 19.84 8.33 -20.88
C TYR A 778 18.61 7.43 -20.83
N ASP A 779 18.30 6.75 -21.94
CA ASP A 779 17.33 5.65 -21.93
C ASP A 779 18.06 4.31 -21.74
N LEU A 780 17.91 3.76 -20.54
CA LEU A 780 18.49 2.48 -20.16
C LEU A 780 17.47 1.33 -20.22
N GLU A 781 16.21 1.53 -20.68
CA GLU A 781 15.13 0.54 -20.57
C GLU A 781 15.52 -0.82 -21.19
N ASN A 782 16.07 -0.81 -22.40
CA ASN A 782 16.56 -2.01 -23.08
C ASN A 782 17.79 -2.65 -22.40
N PHE A 783 18.54 -1.88 -21.61
CA PHE A 783 19.70 -2.34 -20.83
C PHE A 783 19.33 -2.85 -19.42
N VAL A 784 18.15 -2.51 -18.88
CA VAL A 784 17.69 -2.92 -17.53
C VAL A 784 17.82 -4.43 -17.29
N LYS A 785 17.47 -5.26 -18.29
CA LYS A 785 17.51 -6.73 -18.18
C LYS A 785 18.93 -7.31 -18.28
N SER A 786 19.86 -6.61 -18.93
CA SER A 786 21.25 -7.05 -19.16
C SER A 786 22.28 -6.39 -18.25
N HIS A 787 21.87 -5.41 -17.43
CA HIS A 787 22.71 -4.68 -16.49
C HIS A 787 23.52 -5.62 -15.56
N PRO A 788 24.87 -5.55 -15.56
CA PRO A 788 25.70 -6.44 -14.75
C PRO A 788 25.48 -6.37 -13.24
N GLY A 789 25.02 -5.23 -12.71
CA GLY A 789 24.65 -5.06 -11.29
C GLY A 789 23.26 -5.60 -10.92
N GLY A 790 22.52 -6.19 -11.85
CA GLY A 790 21.15 -6.65 -11.62
C GLY A 790 20.09 -5.59 -11.98
N SER A 791 18.88 -6.05 -12.29
CA SER A 791 17.84 -5.19 -12.89
C SER A 791 17.08 -4.32 -11.88
N GLU A 792 17.09 -4.69 -10.60
CA GLU A 792 16.31 -4.00 -9.55
C GLU A 792 16.74 -2.53 -9.39
N TRP A 793 18.05 -2.26 -9.38
CA TRP A 793 18.62 -0.92 -9.29
C TRP A 793 18.01 0.05 -10.30
N LEU A 794 18.10 -0.27 -11.59
CA LEU A 794 17.63 0.61 -12.67
C LEU A 794 16.09 0.70 -12.71
N ARG A 795 15.36 -0.38 -12.39
CA ARG A 795 13.89 -0.34 -12.30
C ARG A 795 13.38 0.62 -11.24
N ILE A 796 14.04 0.63 -10.07
CA ILE A 796 13.67 1.52 -8.96
C ILE A 796 13.97 2.98 -9.30
N THR A 797 15.14 3.24 -9.91
CA THR A 797 15.65 4.59 -10.14
C THR A 797 15.21 5.22 -11.47
N LYS A 798 14.36 4.56 -12.28
CA LYS A 798 13.82 5.20 -13.49
C LYS A 798 13.06 6.49 -13.14
N GLY A 799 13.38 7.59 -13.83
CA GLY A 799 12.86 8.92 -13.53
C GLY A 799 13.61 9.66 -12.41
N THR A 800 14.82 9.23 -12.01
CA THR A 800 15.64 9.91 -10.99
C THR A 800 17.04 10.28 -11.50
N ASP A 801 17.70 11.18 -10.78
CA ASP A 801 19.12 11.52 -10.96
C ASP A 801 19.99 10.49 -10.24
N ILE A 802 20.67 9.65 -11.02
CA ILE A 802 21.49 8.57 -10.50
C ILE A 802 22.98 8.93 -10.51
N THR A 803 23.37 10.21 -10.53
CA THR A 803 24.79 10.60 -10.65
C THR A 803 25.65 10.03 -9.50
N GLU A 804 25.26 10.27 -8.24
CA GLU A 804 26.03 9.77 -7.09
C GLU A 804 26.04 8.23 -7.05
N LEU A 805 24.88 7.61 -7.35
CA LEU A 805 24.74 6.16 -7.45
C LEU A 805 25.66 5.57 -8.52
N PHE A 806 25.66 6.16 -9.71
CA PHE A 806 26.48 5.73 -10.84
C PHE A 806 27.97 5.83 -10.49
N GLU A 807 28.38 6.93 -9.86
CA GLU A 807 29.78 7.19 -9.48
C GLU A 807 30.29 6.30 -8.35
N ALA A 808 29.49 6.08 -7.31
CA ALA A 808 29.84 5.23 -6.19
C ALA A 808 29.85 3.73 -6.56
N HIS A 809 28.93 3.28 -7.43
CA HIS A 809 28.77 1.86 -7.73
C HIS A 809 29.62 1.40 -8.95
N HIS A 810 29.92 2.28 -9.92
CA HIS A 810 30.79 1.97 -11.07
C HIS A 810 32.23 2.46 -10.86
N ILE A 811 33.03 1.65 -10.16
CA ILE A 811 34.41 1.98 -9.79
C ILE A 811 35.33 2.06 -11.04
N THR A 812 35.05 1.26 -12.07
CA THR A 812 35.76 1.28 -13.36
C THR A 812 35.03 2.09 -14.42
N ASP A 813 35.79 2.73 -15.31
CA ASP A 813 35.35 3.49 -16.50
C ASP A 813 34.48 2.71 -17.51
N LYS A 814 34.47 1.38 -17.49
CA LYS A 814 33.65 0.52 -18.38
C LYS A 814 32.18 0.95 -18.53
N ALA A 815 31.55 1.48 -17.48
CA ALA A 815 30.18 1.98 -17.56
C ALA A 815 30.10 3.33 -18.28
N GLU A 816 31.04 4.23 -17.99
CA GLU A 816 31.20 5.54 -18.61
C GLU A 816 31.46 5.42 -20.13
N GLN A 817 32.27 4.44 -20.54
CA GLN A 817 32.50 4.08 -21.95
C GLN A 817 31.25 3.53 -22.67
N LEU A 818 30.25 3.03 -21.94
CA LEU A 818 29.01 2.48 -22.50
C LEU A 818 27.87 3.50 -22.56
N LEU A 819 27.84 4.49 -21.65
CA LEU A 819 26.80 5.51 -21.57
C LEU A 819 26.46 6.23 -22.90
N PRO A 820 27.42 6.58 -23.79
CA PRO A 820 27.10 7.28 -25.04
C PRO A 820 26.14 6.53 -25.98
N LYS A 821 26.01 5.20 -25.82
CA LYS A 821 25.07 4.37 -26.60
C LYS A 821 23.60 4.55 -26.19
N PHE A 822 23.37 5.17 -25.03
CA PHE A 822 22.05 5.33 -24.41
C PHE A 822 21.67 6.81 -24.24
N TYR A 823 22.54 7.74 -24.64
CA TYR A 823 22.33 9.18 -24.49
C TYR A 823 21.18 9.66 -25.37
N VAL A 824 20.29 10.47 -24.78
CA VAL A 824 19.12 11.05 -25.48
C VAL A 824 19.34 12.55 -25.71
N ARG A 825 19.57 13.31 -24.63
CA ARG A 825 19.80 14.77 -24.63
C ARG A 825 20.26 15.28 -23.27
N GLU A 826 20.62 16.55 -23.17
CA GLU A 826 20.71 17.27 -21.90
C GLU A 826 19.30 17.45 -21.27
N ALA A 827 19.26 17.55 -19.94
CA ALA A 827 18.07 17.77 -19.12
C ALA A 827 17.67 19.25 -19.13
N ALA A 828 16.35 19.52 -19.11
CA ALA A 828 15.83 20.89 -19.21
C ALA A 828 16.05 21.76 -17.95
N THR A 829 16.40 21.16 -16.80
CA THR A 829 16.57 21.87 -15.52
C THR A 829 17.94 21.59 -14.89
N PRO A 830 18.46 22.48 -14.02
CA PRO A 830 19.59 22.17 -13.14
C PRO A 830 19.35 20.90 -12.30
N ARG A 831 20.43 20.30 -11.77
CA ARG A 831 20.36 19.19 -10.81
C ARG A 831 19.74 19.66 -9.49
N SER A 832 18.97 18.79 -8.83
CA SER A 832 18.49 19.02 -7.45
C SER A 832 19.54 18.68 -6.38
N VAL A 833 20.60 17.95 -6.75
CA VAL A 833 21.78 17.69 -5.92
C VAL A 833 22.97 18.49 -6.48
N PRO A 834 23.64 19.33 -5.67
CA PRO A 834 24.71 20.22 -6.11
C PRO A 834 26.12 19.62 -5.99
N LEU A 835 26.21 18.33 -5.63
CA LEU A 835 27.47 17.62 -5.39
C LEU A 835 28.18 17.30 -6.72
N THR A 836 29.51 17.27 -6.69
CA THR A 836 30.35 17.19 -7.88
C THR A 836 31.34 16.04 -7.85
N PHE A 837 31.76 15.63 -9.06
CA PHE A 837 32.67 14.52 -9.32
C PHE A 837 33.82 14.96 -10.22
N LEU A 838 34.41 16.13 -9.91
CA LEU A 838 35.44 16.76 -10.75
C LEU A 838 36.60 15.80 -11.03
N PRO A 839 37.17 15.76 -12.25
CA PRO A 839 38.24 14.81 -12.59
C PRO A 839 39.47 14.91 -11.69
N ASN A 840 39.78 16.11 -11.17
CA ASN A 840 40.84 16.40 -10.20
C ASN A 840 40.34 16.57 -8.75
N GLY A 841 39.05 16.31 -8.49
CA GLY A 841 38.47 16.29 -7.14
C GLY A 841 38.97 15.11 -6.31
N PHE A 842 38.63 15.13 -5.01
CA PHE A 842 39.00 14.09 -4.06
C PHE A 842 38.47 12.72 -4.50
N TYR A 843 37.16 12.61 -4.79
CA TYR A 843 36.56 11.31 -5.05
C TYR A 843 37.10 10.63 -6.31
N ARG A 844 37.10 11.32 -7.47
CA ARG A 844 37.65 10.75 -8.71
C ARG A 844 39.15 10.44 -8.60
N THR A 845 39.90 11.19 -7.78
CA THR A 845 41.32 10.88 -7.50
C THR A 845 41.50 9.64 -6.65
N PHE A 846 40.72 9.48 -5.57
CA PHE A 846 40.72 8.26 -4.77
C PHE A 846 40.25 7.04 -5.58
N LYS A 847 39.14 7.16 -6.32
CA LYS A 847 38.56 6.10 -7.18
C LYS A 847 39.58 5.52 -8.17
N ARG A 848 40.36 6.36 -8.86
CA ARG A 848 41.47 5.89 -9.73
C ARG A 848 42.52 5.06 -8.98
N ARG A 849 42.90 5.48 -7.77
CA ARG A 849 43.90 4.78 -6.94
C ARG A 849 43.32 3.49 -6.32
N ALA A 850 42.03 3.45 -6.03
CA ALA A 850 41.33 2.25 -5.59
C ALA A 850 41.28 1.17 -6.68
N VAL A 851 41.03 1.53 -7.96
CA VAL A 851 41.11 0.58 -9.09
C VAL A 851 42.51 -0.06 -9.18
N GLU A 852 43.57 0.73 -9.09
CA GLU A 852 44.96 0.26 -9.12
C GLU A 852 45.29 -0.67 -7.93
N ALA A 853 44.78 -0.36 -6.73
CA ALA A 853 44.93 -1.22 -5.55
C ALA A 853 44.16 -2.55 -5.68
N LEU A 854 42.95 -2.51 -6.25
CA LEU A 854 42.06 -3.67 -6.39
C LEU A 854 42.37 -4.56 -7.62
N LYS A 855 43.26 -4.14 -8.54
CA LYS A 855 43.50 -4.85 -9.82
C LYS A 855 43.94 -6.32 -9.71
N LYS A 856 44.40 -6.76 -8.53
CA LYS A 856 44.81 -8.14 -8.24
C LYS A 856 43.67 -9.03 -7.72
N VAL A 857 42.48 -8.48 -7.47
CA VAL A 857 41.31 -9.21 -6.93
C VAL A 857 40.07 -8.98 -7.80
N ASN A 858 39.16 -9.96 -7.83
CA ASN A 858 37.88 -9.81 -8.52
C ASN A 858 36.85 -9.16 -7.58
N PHE A 859 37.01 -7.85 -7.34
CA PHE A 859 36.16 -7.07 -6.43
C PHE A 859 34.70 -6.93 -6.90
N HIS A 860 34.35 -7.38 -8.11
CA HIS A 860 32.97 -7.48 -8.60
C HIS A 860 32.21 -8.71 -8.05
N LYS A 861 32.80 -9.48 -7.12
CA LYS A 861 32.19 -10.61 -6.41
C LYS A 861 32.52 -10.53 -4.92
N SER A 862 31.63 -11.03 -4.05
CA SER A 862 31.92 -11.18 -2.62
C SER A 862 33.08 -12.14 -2.36
N SER A 863 33.85 -11.90 -1.30
CA SER A 863 34.97 -12.79 -0.94
C SER A 863 34.47 -14.12 -0.40
N THR A 864 35.13 -15.24 -0.76
CA THR A 864 34.87 -16.56 -0.16
C THR A 864 34.93 -16.52 1.37
N THR A 865 35.83 -15.72 1.94
CA THR A 865 35.96 -15.54 3.39
C THR A 865 34.74 -14.85 3.99
N THR A 866 34.23 -13.79 3.35
CA THR A 866 33.02 -13.07 3.78
C THR A 866 31.79 -13.96 3.64
N ASN A 867 31.66 -14.67 2.50
CA ASN A 867 30.61 -15.66 2.28
C ASN A 867 30.59 -16.71 3.42
N LEU A 868 31.73 -17.33 3.74
CA LEU A 868 31.83 -18.33 4.81
C LEU A 868 31.48 -17.77 6.19
N ILE A 869 31.85 -16.52 6.50
CA ILE A 869 31.47 -15.86 7.76
C ILE A 869 29.94 -15.67 7.81
N THR A 870 29.32 -15.12 6.75
CA THR A 870 27.86 -14.89 6.71
C THR A 870 27.08 -16.21 6.76
N ASP A 871 27.51 -17.23 6.01
CA ASP A 871 26.89 -18.56 5.97
C ASP A 871 26.98 -19.27 7.33
N SER A 872 28.10 -19.11 8.05
CA SER A 872 28.28 -19.63 9.41
C SER A 872 27.36 -18.92 10.41
N LEU A 873 27.18 -17.60 10.29
CA LEU A 873 26.30 -16.81 11.16
C LEU A 873 24.83 -17.21 11.02
N VAL A 874 24.33 -17.38 9.79
CA VAL A 874 22.94 -17.85 9.58
C VAL A 874 22.75 -19.30 10.02
N THR A 875 23.73 -20.18 9.77
CA THR A 875 23.70 -21.58 10.24
C THR A 875 23.62 -21.64 11.77
N ALA A 876 24.43 -20.84 12.47
CA ALA A 876 24.40 -20.72 13.93
C ALA A 876 23.08 -20.10 14.43
N THR A 877 22.49 -19.15 13.70
CA THR A 877 21.17 -18.57 14.03
C THR A 877 20.07 -19.63 14.00
N PHE A 878 20.02 -20.48 12.97
CA PHE A 878 19.07 -21.61 12.93
C PHE A 878 19.37 -22.65 14.01
N ALA A 879 20.63 -23.06 14.20
CA ALA A 879 21.00 -24.04 15.22
C ALA A 879 20.64 -23.57 16.65
N LEU A 880 20.98 -22.34 17.01
CA LEU A 880 20.71 -21.77 18.33
C LEU A 880 19.23 -21.49 18.55
N SER A 881 18.48 -21.04 17.55
CA SER A 881 17.02 -20.82 17.70
C SER A 881 16.26 -22.15 17.84
N LEU A 882 16.65 -23.19 17.10
CA LEU A 882 16.15 -24.57 17.28
C LEU A 882 16.48 -25.11 18.68
N MET A 883 17.72 -24.95 19.15
CA MET A 883 18.11 -25.36 20.50
C MET A 883 17.36 -24.59 21.59
N ALA A 884 17.14 -23.27 21.42
CA ALA A 884 16.36 -22.46 22.35
C ALA A 884 14.88 -22.90 22.40
N ALA A 885 14.31 -23.27 21.25
CA ALA A 885 12.94 -23.79 21.14
C ALA A 885 12.78 -25.20 21.74
N PHE A 886 13.77 -26.07 21.57
CA PHE A 886 13.77 -27.44 22.12
C PHE A 886 14.01 -27.45 23.64
N PHE A 887 15.06 -26.77 24.12
CA PHE A 887 15.43 -26.71 25.53
C PHE A 887 14.69 -25.65 26.35
N HIS A 888 13.84 -24.82 25.72
CA HIS A 888 13.12 -23.70 26.36
C HIS A 888 14.04 -22.67 27.03
N SER A 889 15.30 -22.59 26.60
CA SER A 889 16.35 -21.83 27.28
C SER A 889 16.46 -20.40 26.76
N TYR A 890 16.06 -19.43 27.60
CA TYR A 890 16.28 -18.00 27.33
C TYR A 890 17.77 -17.64 27.22
N ALA A 891 18.68 -18.42 27.84
CA ALA A 891 20.12 -18.22 27.69
C ALA A 891 20.62 -18.57 26.29
N ILE A 892 20.11 -19.68 25.70
CA ILE A 892 20.39 -20.02 24.29
C ILE A 892 19.67 -19.02 23.36
N LEU A 893 18.48 -18.53 23.73
CA LEU A 893 17.75 -17.52 22.96
C LEU A 893 18.52 -16.19 22.88
N LEU A 894 19.20 -15.76 23.94
CA LEU A 894 20.07 -14.58 23.92
C LEU A 894 21.21 -14.74 22.89
N LEU A 895 21.82 -15.93 22.81
CA LEU A 895 22.82 -16.24 21.79
C LEU A 895 22.20 -16.26 20.39
N ALA A 896 21.04 -16.90 20.20
CA ALA A 896 20.32 -16.89 18.93
C ALA A 896 19.97 -15.47 18.45
N SER A 897 19.62 -14.58 19.38
CA SER A 897 19.33 -13.15 19.11
C SER A 897 20.58 -12.40 18.64
N LEU A 898 21.73 -12.64 19.28
CA LEU A 898 23.01 -12.05 18.90
C LEU A 898 23.46 -12.53 17.51
N PHE A 899 23.33 -13.83 17.24
CA PHE A 899 23.65 -14.40 15.93
C PHE A 899 22.67 -13.92 14.83
N LEU A 900 21.39 -13.70 15.13
CA LEU A 900 20.45 -13.06 14.20
C LEU A 900 20.87 -11.62 13.88
N THR A 901 21.29 -10.83 14.88
CA THR A 901 21.81 -9.47 14.65
C THR A 901 23.07 -9.49 13.79
N TRP A 902 24.03 -10.38 14.08
CA TRP A 902 25.23 -10.51 13.27
C TRP A 902 24.95 -11.05 11.87
N THR A 903 23.94 -11.90 11.69
CA THR A 903 23.47 -12.36 10.38
C THR A 903 22.90 -11.21 9.57
N ALA A 904 22.02 -10.40 10.16
CA ALA A 904 21.46 -9.21 9.51
C ALA A 904 22.55 -8.18 9.18
N ASN A 905 23.42 -7.84 10.13
CA ASN A 905 24.54 -6.93 9.88
C ASN A 905 25.47 -7.49 8.80
N ALA A 906 25.87 -8.76 8.84
CA ALA A 906 26.71 -9.36 7.80
C ALA A 906 26.04 -9.42 6.42
N ALA A 907 24.70 -9.46 6.37
CA ALA A 907 23.94 -9.50 5.13
C ALA A 907 23.91 -8.16 4.37
N HIS A 908 24.19 -7.02 5.02
CA HIS A 908 24.10 -5.69 4.37
C HIS A 908 25.01 -5.58 3.13
N ASN A 909 26.26 -6.04 3.27
CA ASN A 909 27.32 -6.12 2.24
C ASN A 909 26.79 -6.65 0.90
N TYR A 910 25.81 -7.57 0.92
CA TYR A 910 25.29 -8.22 -0.28
C TYR A 910 24.22 -7.43 -1.02
N PHE A 911 23.49 -6.50 -0.39
CA PHE A 911 22.46 -5.71 -1.10
C PHE A 911 23.01 -4.47 -1.81
N HIS A 912 24.21 -4.00 -1.45
CA HIS A 912 24.96 -3.02 -2.26
C HIS A 912 25.52 -3.63 -3.55
N MET A 913 25.75 -4.95 -3.56
CA MET A 913 26.27 -5.68 -4.71
C MET A 913 25.17 -6.07 -5.72
N ARG A 914 25.58 -6.77 -6.79
CA ARG A 914 24.68 -7.48 -7.71
C ARG A 914 23.77 -8.43 -6.94
N ASP A 915 22.50 -8.47 -7.35
CA ASP A 915 21.45 -9.36 -6.84
C ASP A 915 21.95 -10.80 -6.61
N ASN A 916 21.86 -11.26 -5.36
CA ASN A 916 22.35 -12.56 -4.91
C ASN A 916 21.56 -13.05 -3.67
N PHE A 917 21.55 -14.37 -3.44
CA PHE A 917 20.69 -14.98 -2.42
C PHE A 917 21.04 -14.61 -0.97
N ARG A 918 22.27 -14.16 -0.68
CA ARG A 918 22.69 -13.79 0.69
C ARG A 918 22.06 -12.49 1.17
N MET A 919 21.52 -11.67 0.25
CA MET A 919 20.63 -10.55 0.60
C MET A 919 19.45 -11.02 1.46
N TYR A 920 18.90 -12.21 1.22
CA TYR A 920 17.76 -12.75 1.95
C TYR A 920 18.06 -13.16 3.39
N TYR A 921 19.34 -13.23 3.79
CA TYR A 921 19.72 -13.38 5.19
C TYR A 921 19.40 -12.12 6.02
N PHE A 922 19.37 -10.95 5.38
CA PHE A 922 18.89 -9.71 5.99
C PHE A 922 17.39 -9.82 6.33
N ASP A 923 16.61 -10.40 5.41
CA ASP A 923 15.17 -10.54 5.54
C ASP A 923 14.72 -11.45 6.69
N LEU A 924 15.60 -12.30 7.25
CA LEU A 924 15.32 -13.06 8.48
C LEU A 924 15.03 -12.17 9.70
N SER A 925 15.44 -10.90 9.66
CA SER A 925 15.27 -9.91 10.74
C SER A 925 13.92 -9.16 10.73
N MET A 926 12.97 -9.56 9.89
CA MET A 926 11.76 -8.80 9.49
C MET A 926 12.05 -7.56 8.62
N LEU A 927 13.22 -6.92 8.72
CA LEU A 927 13.63 -5.82 7.83
C LEU A 927 13.64 -6.29 6.36
N SER A 928 13.28 -5.41 5.42
CA SER A 928 13.25 -5.74 3.99
C SER A 928 14.52 -5.33 3.27
N SER A 929 15.20 -6.29 2.60
CA SER A 929 16.38 -6.00 1.77
C SER A 929 16.06 -5.04 0.61
N LYS A 930 14.84 -5.10 0.07
CA LYS A 930 14.32 -4.19 -0.97
C LYS A 930 14.16 -2.76 -0.43
N ASN A 931 13.63 -2.62 0.78
CA ASN A 931 13.49 -1.32 1.42
C ASN A 931 14.86 -0.75 1.78
N PHE A 932 15.74 -1.56 2.39
CA PHE A 932 17.07 -1.10 2.82
C PHE A 932 17.99 -0.74 1.65
N ARG A 933 17.90 -1.42 0.49
CA ARG A 933 18.59 -0.95 -0.71
C ARG A 933 18.21 0.48 -1.09
N ILE A 934 16.94 0.88 -0.90
CA ILE A 934 16.50 2.26 -1.14
C ILE A 934 16.94 3.19 0.01
N THR A 935 16.61 2.86 1.26
CA THR A 935 16.76 3.78 2.39
C THR A 935 18.20 3.92 2.87
N HIS A 936 18.98 2.83 2.80
CA HIS A 936 20.40 2.82 3.13
C HIS A 936 21.25 3.13 1.88
N ALA A 937 21.19 2.29 0.84
CA ALA A 937 22.14 2.39 -0.27
C ALA A 937 21.84 3.50 -1.32
N MET A 938 20.57 3.88 -1.53
CA MET A 938 20.19 4.96 -2.47
C MET A 938 19.91 6.32 -1.80
N SER A 939 19.95 6.39 -0.47
CA SER A 939 19.69 7.59 0.32
C SER A 939 20.83 7.86 1.31
N HIS A 940 20.92 7.08 2.39
CA HIS A 940 21.93 7.31 3.43
C HIS A 940 23.37 7.29 2.91
N HIS A 941 23.76 6.31 2.09
CA HIS A 941 25.10 6.22 1.51
C HIS A 941 25.44 7.31 0.50
N MET A 942 24.45 7.98 -0.09
CA MET A 942 24.65 8.96 -1.16
C MET A 942 24.59 10.40 -0.65
N TYR A 943 23.86 10.63 0.45
CA TYR A 943 23.55 11.95 1.01
C TYR A 943 23.58 11.96 2.56
N PRO A 944 24.59 11.33 3.22
CA PRO A 944 24.58 11.04 4.65
C PRO A 944 24.47 12.30 5.52
N ASN A 945 23.67 12.21 6.58
CA ASN A 945 23.33 13.28 7.51
C ASN A 945 22.75 14.58 6.88
N THR A 946 22.42 14.61 5.58
CA THR A 946 21.78 15.75 4.92
C THR A 946 20.26 15.73 5.10
N ILE A 947 19.52 16.75 4.62
CA ILE A 947 18.06 16.65 4.53
C ILE A 947 17.55 15.51 3.62
N TRP A 948 18.38 14.93 2.73
CA TRP A 948 17.99 13.79 1.87
C TRP A 948 18.24 12.42 2.54
N ASP A 949 18.87 12.38 3.71
CA ASP A 949 19.12 11.14 4.45
C ASP A 949 17.83 10.60 5.09
N TYR A 950 17.33 9.48 4.56
CA TYR A 950 16.14 8.80 5.05
C TYR A 950 16.30 8.32 6.50
N GLU A 951 17.50 7.89 6.92
CA GLU A 951 17.73 7.39 8.29
C GLU A 951 17.63 8.49 9.33
N LEU A 952 18.02 9.72 8.98
CA LEU A 952 17.68 10.90 9.79
C LEU A 952 16.16 11.10 9.83
N TYR A 953 15.53 11.33 8.67
CA TYR A 953 14.19 11.91 8.68
C TYR A 953 13.07 10.91 8.96
N VAL A 954 13.30 9.59 8.86
CA VAL A 954 12.29 8.57 9.18
C VAL A 954 11.89 8.57 10.67
N VAL A 955 12.84 8.84 11.58
CA VAL A 955 12.59 8.92 13.03
C VAL A 955 12.20 10.31 13.53
N GLU A 956 12.27 11.34 12.69
CA GLU A 956 11.80 12.69 13.03
C GLU A 956 10.26 12.73 13.10
N PRO A 957 9.67 13.46 14.08
CA PRO A 957 10.32 14.40 14.99
C PRO A 957 10.79 13.81 16.33
N PHE A 958 10.71 12.49 16.53
CA PHE A 958 10.94 11.85 17.85
C PHE A 958 12.41 11.73 18.24
N VAL A 959 13.28 11.49 17.25
CA VAL A 959 14.74 11.60 17.39
C VAL A 959 15.23 12.59 16.34
N GLN A 960 16.07 13.56 16.74
CA GLN A 960 16.48 14.69 15.89
C GLN A 960 17.99 14.94 16.01
N TRP A 961 18.79 14.44 15.06
CA TRP A 961 20.24 14.64 15.06
C TRP A 961 20.69 15.94 14.39
N MET A 962 19.90 16.55 13.49
CA MET A 962 20.23 17.87 12.92
C MET A 962 20.28 18.95 14.03
N PRO A 963 21.28 19.85 14.03
CA PRO A 963 21.30 21.00 14.93
C PRO A 963 20.20 21.99 14.57
N ARG A 964 19.37 22.37 15.55
CA ARG A 964 18.33 23.40 15.37
C ARG A 964 18.30 24.35 16.56
N LYS A 965 18.22 25.67 16.30
CA LYS A 965 18.15 26.70 17.35
C LYS A 965 16.81 26.70 18.10
N ASP A 966 15.76 26.11 17.53
CA ASP A 966 14.43 25.97 18.14
C ASP A 966 14.19 24.61 18.82
N LYS A 967 15.11 23.64 18.69
CA LYS A 967 15.08 22.38 19.46
C LYS A 967 15.36 22.69 20.93
N THR A 968 14.43 22.39 21.83
CA THR A 968 14.59 22.71 23.26
C THR A 968 15.12 21.52 24.06
N TYR A 969 15.65 21.82 25.26
CA TYR A 969 16.29 20.82 26.13
C TYR A 969 15.38 19.62 26.43
N LEU A 970 14.07 19.86 26.59
CA LEU A 970 13.08 18.79 26.81
C LEU A 970 12.98 17.84 25.61
N MET A 971 13.00 18.36 24.38
CA MET A 971 12.96 17.56 23.15
C MET A 971 14.20 16.66 23.04
N GLY A 972 15.39 17.22 23.30
CA GLY A 972 16.64 16.44 23.30
C GLY A 972 16.64 15.33 24.37
N MET A 973 16.11 15.62 25.57
CA MET A 973 15.98 14.62 26.63
C MET A 973 14.95 13.53 26.29
N ILE A 974 13.84 13.86 25.63
CA ILE A 974 12.88 12.87 25.12
C ILE A 974 13.55 11.99 24.05
N GLY A 975 14.26 12.59 23.09
CA GLY A 975 15.00 11.86 22.05
C GLY A 975 16.01 10.86 22.61
N LYS A 976 16.74 11.23 23.67
CA LYS A 976 17.64 10.32 24.41
C LYS A 976 16.91 9.14 25.03
N ILE A 977 15.79 9.39 25.71
CA ILE A 977 15.03 8.38 26.45
C ILE A 977 14.29 7.43 25.50
N ILE A 978 13.79 7.93 24.36
CA ILE A 978 13.04 7.12 23.39
C ILE A 978 13.95 6.32 22.45
N SER A 979 15.21 6.73 22.23
CA SER A 979 16.11 6.05 21.28
C SER A 979 16.23 4.52 21.52
N PRO A 980 16.49 4.01 22.75
CA PRO A 980 16.52 2.56 22.99
C PRO A 980 15.17 1.85 22.75
N ILE A 981 14.05 2.56 22.92
CA ILE A 981 12.70 2.02 22.65
C ILE A 981 12.47 1.90 21.14
N VAL A 982 12.90 2.91 20.36
CA VAL A 982 12.91 2.86 18.89
C VAL A 982 13.76 1.68 18.42
N TRP A 983 14.98 1.53 18.94
CA TRP A 983 15.88 0.41 18.60
C TRP A 983 15.23 -0.95 18.89
N MET A 984 14.61 -1.13 20.06
CA MET A 984 13.95 -2.38 20.44
C MET A 984 12.74 -2.74 19.57
N LEU A 985 11.97 -1.75 19.09
CA LEU A 985 10.74 -1.98 18.33
C LEU A 985 10.95 -1.98 16.80
N MET A 986 12.11 -1.55 16.31
CA MET A 986 12.38 -1.31 14.89
C MET A 986 12.07 -2.51 13.98
N TYR A 987 12.54 -3.73 14.31
CA TYR A 987 12.26 -4.93 13.51
C TYR A 987 10.74 -5.21 13.38
N ILE A 988 9.98 -4.98 14.45
CA ILE A 988 8.52 -5.20 14.44
C ILE A 988 7.82 -4.07 13.66
N ALA A 989 8.25 -2.83 13.84
CA ALA A 989 7.68 -1.67 13.14
C ALA A 989 7.93 -1.72 11.63
N GLU A 990 9.18 -1.92 11.20
CA GLU A 990 9.52 -2.08 9.79
C GLU A 990 8.99 -3.41 9.22
N GLY A 991 8.82 -4.45 10.03
CA GLY A 991 8.14 -5.70 9.65
C GLY A 991 6.65 -5.52 9.36
N ILE A 992 5.91 -4.80 10.21
CA ILE A 992 4.49 -4.46 9.97
C ILE A 992 4.39 -3.56 8.73
N LYS A 993 5.26 -2.54 8.64
CA LYS A 993 5.34 -1.62 7.49
C LYS A 993 5.67 -2.37 6.20
N ARG A 994 6.62 -3.32 6.19
CA ARG A 994 6.94 -4.19 5.05
C ARG A 994 5.68 -4.82 4.46
N TYR A 995 4.91 -5.55 5.26
CA TYR A 995 3.71 -6.23 4.76
C TYR A 995 2.61 -5.23 4.35
N TYR A 996 2.46 -4.11 5.07
CA TYR A 996 1.58 -3.03 4.63
C TYR A 996 1.99 -2.50 3.23
N LEU A 997 3.28 -2.27 2.96
CA LEU A 997 3.78 -1.80 1.67
C LEU A 997 3.69 -2.86 0.57
N VAL A 998 3.82 -4.15 0.89
CA VAL A 998 3.53 -5.25 -0.07
C VAL A 998 2.09 -5.12 -0.61
N TYR A 999 1.11 -4.87 0.24
CA TYR A 999 -0.30 -4.72 -0.17
C TYR A 999 -0.67 -3.32 -0.71
N THR A 1000 0.09 -2.26 -0.41
CA THR A 1000 -0.32 -0.86 -0.72
C THR A 1000 0.61 -0.07 -1.65
N GLU A 1001 1.90 -0.39 -1.75
CA GLU A 1001 2.86 0.27 -2.66
C GLU A 1001 3.42 -0.68 -3.73
N TYR A 1002 3.65 -1.96 -3.41
CA TYR A 1002 4.32 -2.90 -4.32
C TYR A 1002 3.36 -3.81 -5.11
N GLY A 1003 2.19 -4.14 -4.56
CA GLY A 1003 1.17 -4.98 -5.21
C GLY A 1003 1.56 -6.44 -5.45
N VAL A 1004 2.77 -6.85 -5.04
CA VAL A 1004 3.36 -8.17 -5.30
C VAL A 1004 4.10 -8.63 -4.04
N PHE A 1005 3.84 -9.87 -3.62
CA PHE A 1005 4.56 -10.55 -2.55
C PHE A 1005 5.77 -11.29 -3.14
N GLU A 1006 6.99 -10.98 -2.68
CA GLU A 1006 8.21 -11.60 -3.20
C GLU A 1006 8.74 -12.71 -2.27
N PHE A 1007 9.62 -13.58 -2.78
CA PHE A 1007 10.27 -14.63 -1.97
C PHE A 1007 10.91 -14.08 -0.68
N ARG A 1008 11.50 -12.88 -0.74
CA ARG A 1008 12.08 -12.20 0.42
C ARG A 1008 11.07 -11.94 1.55
N ASP A 1009 9.79 -11.74 1.23
CA ASP A 1009 8.74 -11.45 2.20
C ASP A 1009 8.26 -12.69 2.96
N PHE A 1010 8.60 -13.90 2.47
CA PHE A 1010 8.45 -15.15 3.21
C PHE A 1010 9.57 -15.40 4.23
N MET A 1011 10.77 -14.85 4.00
CA MET A 1011 11.98 -15.15 4.81
C MET A 1011 11.83 -14.95 6.32
N PRO A 1012 11.17 -13.89 6.84
CA PRO A 1012 11.02 -13.71 8.28
C PRO A 1012 10.30 -14.88 8.98
N PHE A 1013 9.47 -15.64 8.26
CA PHE A 1013 8.72 -16.77 8.79
C PHE A 1013 9.51 -18.08 8.85
N LEU A 1014 10.67 -18.19 8.19
CA LEU A 1014 11.47 -19.41 8.20
C LEU A 1014 11.91 -19.82 9.63
N LEU A 1015 12.33 -18.85 10.44
CA LEU A 1015 12.75 -19.09 11.83
C LEU A 1015 11.60 -19.60 12.73
N PRO A 1016 10.43 -18.94 12.85
CA PRO A 1016 9.35 -19.43 13.68
C PRO A 1016 8.74 -20.74 13.15
N ILE A 1017 8.74 -20.97 11.83
CA ILE A 1017 8.37 -22.26 11.23
C ILE A 1017 9.35 -23.35 11.68
N SER A 1018 10.65 -23.17 11.51
CA SER A 1018 11.64 -24.18 11.91
C SER A 1018 11.64 -24.44 13.42
N MET A 1019 11.54 -23.37 14.24
CA MET A 1019 11.40 -23.50 15.70
C MET A 1019 10.14 -24.28 16.10
N SER A 1020 9.06 -24.18 15.33
CA SER A 1020 7.81 -24.92 15.58
C SER A 1020 7.91 -26.43 15.31
N LEU A 1021 8.92 -26.90 14.58
CA LEU A 1021 9.18 -28.32 14.36
C LEU A 1021 9.80 -29.02 15.59
N VAL A 1022 10.40 -28.26 16.50
CA VAL A 1022 11.11 -28.78 17.68
C VAL A 1022 10.54 -28.32 19.02
N ALA A 1023 9.77 -27.22 19.05
CA ALA A 1023 9.03 -26.81 20.23
C ALA A 1023 7.83 -27.74 20.50
N PRO A 1024 7.49 -28.04 21.77
CA PRO A 1024 6.34 -28.91 22.10
C PRO A 1024 4.98 -28.25 21.84
N LYS A 1025 4.95 -26.93 21.56
CA LYS A 1025 3.79 -26.20 21.06
C LYS A 1025 4.27 -25.07 20.13
N ILE A 1026 3.61 -24.86 18.99
CA ILE A 1026 3.86 -23.76 18.01
C ILE A 1026 3.93 -22.39 18.72
N LEU A 1027 3.08 -22.20 19.73
CA LEU A 1027 2.92 -20.98 20.53
C LEU A 1027 4.21 -20.62 21.31
N ILE A 1028 4.99 -21.63 21.69
CA ILE A 1028 6.25 -21.45 22.41
C ILE A 1028 7.33 -21.01 21.43
N ALA A 1029 7.39 -21.60 20.23
CA ALA A 1029 8.25 -21.13 19.14
C ALA A 1029 7.93 -19.67 18.78
N LEU A 1030 6.64 -19.33 18.60
CA LEU A 1030 6.19 -17.96 18.33
C LEU A 1030 6.62 -16.99 19.44
N LYS A 1031 6.40 -17.33 20.72
CA LYS A 1031 6.81 -16.49 21.87
C LYS A 1031 8.32 -16.28 21.89
N LEU A 1032 9.11 -17.35 21.69
CA LEU A 1032 10.57 -17.28 21.71
C LEU A 1032 11.09 -16.46 20.52
N TRP A 1033 10.53 -16.62 19.33
CA TRP A 1033 10.86 -15.81 18.15
C TRP A 1033 10.55 -14.32 18.36
N LEU A 1034 9.39 -13.97 18.91
CA LEU A 1034 9.05 -12.56 19.22
C LEU A 1034 10.03 -11.94 20.24
N ILE A 1035 10.46 -12.69 21.26
CA ILE A 1035 11.48 -12.24 22.22
C ILE A 1035 12.84 -12.11 21.51
N MET A 1036 13.20 -13.05 20.64
CA MET A 1036 14.43 -13.00 19.85
C MET A 1036 14.48 -11.78 18.92
N LEU A 1037 13.36 -11.41 18.29
CA LEU A 1037 13.25 -10.19 17.48
C LEU A 1037 13.49 -8.92 18.32
N LEU A 1038 12.87 -8.79 19.50
CA LEU A 1038 13.05 -7.61 20.36
C LEU A 1038 14.51 -7.43 20.81
N ILE A 1039 15.16 -8.52 21.22
CA ILE A 1039 16.57 -8.51 21.63
C ILE A 1039 17.47 -8.20 20.42
N SER A 1040 17.24 -8.87 19.29
CA SER A 1040 18.04 -8.71 18.08
C SER A 1040 17.91 -7.30 17.48
N SER A 1041 16.70 -6.72 17.50
CA SER A 1041 16.42 -5.34 17.10
C SER A 1041 17.15 -4.33 18.00
N THR A 1042 17.14 -4.56 19.32
CA THR A 1042 17.87 -3.72 20.29
C THR A 1042 19.38 -3.72 20.00
N LEU A 1043 19.96 -4.91 19.76
CA LEU A 1043 21.38 -5.05 19.41
C LEU A 1043 21.70 -4.43 18.04
N PHE A 1044 20.83 -4.62 17.04
CA PHE A 1044 20.99 -4.03 15.71
C PHE A 1044 20.99 -2.50 15.78
N GLY A 1045 20.00 -1.90 16.46
CA GLY A 1045 19.92 -0.44 16.63
C GLY A 1045 21.09 0.13 17.44
N LEU A 1046 21.54 -0.58 18.49
CA LEU A 1046 22.75 -0.22 19.25
C LEU A 1046 24.00 -0.20 18.37
N ILE A 1047 24.13 -1.12 17.41
CA ILE A 1047 25.27 -1.18 16.49
C ILE A 1047 25.13 -0.12 15.38
N GLY A 1048 24.00 -0.09 14.67
CA GLY A 1048 23.74 0.75 13.49
C GLY A 1048 23.75 2.25 13.79
N PHE A 1049 22.91 2.73 14.72
CA PHE A 1049 22.87 4.17 15.06
C PHE A 1049 24.15 4.68 15.73
N ASN A 1050 25.08 3.78 16.07
CA ASN A 1050 26.41 4.11 16.59
C ASN A 1050 27.54 3.63 15.65
N ALA A 1051 27.24 3.37 14.36
CA ALA A 1051 28.17 2.89 13.35
C ALA A 1051 29.16 3.95 12.82
N ALA A 1052 29.14 5.15 13.41
CA ALA A 1052 30.03 6.31 13.22
C ALA A 1052 29.50 7.52 12.42
N HIS A 1053 28.18 7.62 12.21
CA HIS A 1053 27.53 8.77 11.54
C HIS A 1053 27.18 9.93 12.47
N HIS A 1054 26.90 9.68 13.77
CA HIS A 1054 26.30 10.68 14.65
C HIS A 1054 27.21 11.11 15.80
N HIS A 1055 27.80 12.31 15.71
CA HIS A 1055 28.61 12.93 16.77
C HIS A 1055 28.55 14.47 16.66
N PRO A 1056 28.68 15.24 17.75
CA PRO A 1056 28.76 16.70 17.73
C PRO A 1056 29.89 17.34 16.92
N ASP A 1057 30.78 16.54 16.30
CA ASP A 1057 31.97 16.94 15.53
C ASP A 1057 32.03 16.15 14.19
N ILE A 1058 30.85 15.78 13.69
CA ILE A 1058 30.57 15.16 12.39
C ILE A 1058 29.49 16.01 11.72
N PHE A 1059 29.60 16.24 10.41
CA PHE A 1059 28.67 17.09 9.67
C PHE A 1059 27.23 16.54 9.71
N HIS A 1060 26.26 17.41 9.98
CA HIS A 1060 24.83 17.18 9.76
C HIS A 1060 24.20 18.47 9.22
N ASP A 1061 23.16 18.36 8.38
CA ASP A 1061 22.45 19.53 7.85
C ASP A 1061 21.97 20.48 8.96
N GLY A 1062 22.30 21.77 8.78
CA GLY A 1062 22.26 22.78 9.84
C GLY A 1062 23.65 23.19 10.36
N ASP A 1063 24.70 22.41 10.11
CA ASP A 1063 26.10 22.84 10.28
C ASP A 1063 26.58 23.74 9.12
N ILE A 1064 27.69 24.43 9.33
CA ILE A 1064 28.42 25.15 8.28
C ILE A 1064 29.06 24.13 7.35
N TYR A 1065 28.50 24.00 6.14
CA TYR A 1065 29.03 23.17 5.07
C TYR A 1065 30.40 23.68 4.57
N ARG A 1066 31.17 22.83 3.88
CA ARG A 1066 32.49 23.21 3.31
C ARG A 1066 32.30 23.98 1.99
N ASN A 1067 33.29 24.77 1.56
CA ASN A 1067 33.17 25.51 0.29
C ASN A 1067 33.31 24.60 -0.95
N ASP A 1068 33.81 23.38 -0.77
CA ASP A 1068 33.98 22.37 -1.80
C ASP A 1068 32.73 21.48 -1.90
N MET A 1069 32.35 21.10 -3.13
CA MET A 1069 31.17 20.29 -3.41
C MET A 1069 31.52 18.85 -3.83
N ASP A 1070 32.79 18.44 -3.77
CA ASP A 1070 33.18 17.04 -4.04
C ASP A 1070 32.45 16.07 -3.12
N TRP A 1071 31.76 15.10 -3.72
CA TRP A 1071 30.92 14.13 -3.01
C TRP A 1071 31.70 13.32 -1.96
N GLY A 1072 32.94 12.92 -2.26
CA GLY A 1072 33.76 12.13 -1.33
C GLY A 1072 34.23 12.91 -0.11
N LEU A 1073 34.22 14.26 -0.17
CA LEU A 1073 34.47 15.12 0.99
C LEU A 1073 33.24 15.22 1.92
N LEU A 1074 32.01 15.18 1.38
CA LEU A 1074 30.79 15.04 2.19
C LEU A 1074 30.80 13.71 2.96
N GLU A 1075 31.07 12.59 2.27
CA GLU A 1075 31.17 11.27 2.91
C GLU A 1075 32.18 11.29 4.07
N LEU A 1076 33.37 11.85 3.83
CA LEU A 1076 34.39 12.04 4.86
C LEU A 1076 33.87 12.87 6.04
N ASP A 1077 33.20 13.99 5.79
CA ASP A 1077 32.71 14.87 6.85
C ASP A 1077 31.57 14.24 7.67
N ALA A 1078 30.76 13.38 7.05
CA ALA A 1078 29.56 12.75 7.62
C ALA A 1078 29.79 11.38 8.31
N VAL A 1079 30.90 10.67 8.05
CA VAL A 1079 31.23 9.39 8.75
C VAL A 1079 32.63 9.39 9.38
N ARG A 1080 32.96 8.40 10.23
CA ARG A 1080 34.31 8.20 10.79
C ARG A 1080 34.67 6.70 10.86
N ASP A 1081 35.95 6.38 10.89
CA ASP A 1081 36.45 5.01 11.07
C ASP A 1081 36.64 4.64 12.55
N ARG A 1082 36.73 3.33 12.87
CA ARG A 1082 36.64 2.82 14.26
C ARG A 1082 37.81 1.92 14.66
N VAL A 1083 38.65 2.44 15.55
CA VAL A 1083 39.88 1.79 16.08
C VAL A 1083 39.61 0.40 16.69
N ASP A 1084 38.41 0.19 17.25
CA ASP A 1084 38.06 -1.03 17.96
C ASP A 1084 37.50 -2.12 17.03
N ILE A 1085 36.94 -1.72 15.88
CA ILE A 1085 36.22 -2.60 14.94
C ILE A 1085 37.12 -2.98 13.76
N ASP A 1086 37.87 -2.02 13.22
CA ASP A 1086 38.65 -2.16 11.97
C ASP A 1086 39.87 -3.11 12.08
N LYS A 1087 40.07 -3.73 13.25
CA LYS A 1087 41.14 -4.70 13.54
C LYS A 1087 40.82 -6.14 13.12
N SER A 1088 39.57 -6.46 12.81
CA SER A 1088 39.14 -7.83 12.50
C SER A 1088 38.05 -7.86 11.45
N LEU A 1089 38.24 -8.66 10.39
CA LEU A 1089 37.23 -8.85 9.34
C LEU A 1089 35.87 -9.30 9.90
N PHE A 1090 35.86 -10.12 10.95
CA PHE A 1090 34.62 -10.53 11.60
C PHE A 1090 33.88 -9.33 12.21
N LEU A 1091 34.59 -8.45 12.94
CA LEU A 1091 33.98 -7.25 13.52
C LEU A 1091 33.58 -6.24 12.44
N ILE A 1092 34.41 -6.06 11.41
CA ILE A 1092 34.11 -5.23 10.24
C ILE A 1092 32.76 -5.64 9.61
N VAL A 1093 32.60 -6.92 9.25
CA VAL A 1093 31.39 -7.46 8.61
C VAL A 1093 30.17 -7.45 9.54
N THR A 1094 30.35 -7.67 10.85
CA THR A 1094 29.23 -7.75 11.81
C THR A 1094 28.88 -6.44 12.51
N HIS A 1095 29.68 -5.38 12.39
CA HIS A 1095 29.48 -4.09 13.06
C HIS A 1095 29.72 -2.85 12.16
N TYR A 1096 29.69 -3.02 10.84
CA TYR A 1096 29.85 -1.95 9.83
C TYR A 1096 31.22 -1.24 9.89
N GLY A 1097 32.31 -1.99 10.05
CA GLY A 1097 33.69 -1.44 10.08
C GLY A 1097 34.24 -1.08 8.69
N SER A 1098 35.46 -0.56 8.64
CA SER A 1098 36.06 0.06 7.43
C SER A 1098 35.16 1.15 6.83
N HIS A 1099 34.46 1.86 7.71
CA HIS A 1099 33.19 2.50 7.40
C HIS A 1099 33.29 3.62 6.35
N THR A 1100 34.33 4.46 6.43
CA THR A 1100 34.62 5.52 5.46
C THR A 1100 34.89 4.93 4.06
N LEU A 1101 35.57 3.79 3.99
CA LEU A 1101 35.84 3.10 2.72
C LEU A 1101 34.61 2.38 2.18
N HIS A 1102 33.72 1.89 3.05
CA HIS A 1102 32.46 1.29 2.62
C HIS A 1102 31.53 2.35 1.99
N HIS A 1103 31.40 3.53 2.61
CA HIS A 1103 30.65 4.65 2.01
C HIS A 1103 31.22 5.08 0.65
N LEU A 1104 32.54 5.22 0.53
CA LEU A 1104 33.19 5.64 -0.72
C LEU A 1104 33.19 4.55 -1.81
N LEU A 1105 33.05 3.26 -1.45
CA LEU A 1105 33.13 2.11 -2.38
C LEU A 1105 32.11 1.02 -2.00
N PRO A 1106 30.79 1.30 -2.01
CA PRO A 1106 29.78 0.44 -1.38
C PRO A 1106 29.63 -0.93 -2.05
N THR A 1107 30.03 -1.05 -3.33
CA THR A 1107 30.00 -2.32 -4.08
C THR A 1107 31.19 -3.23 -3.80
N VAL A 1108 32.23 -2.77 -3.09
CA VAL A 1108 33.42 -3.57 -2.75
C VAL A 1108 33.17 -4.34 -1.46
N ASP A 1109 33.42 -5.65 -1.51
CA ASP A 1109 33.33 -6.51 -0.33
C ASP A 1109 34.26 -6.03 0.80
N HIS A 1110 33.76 -6.04 2.03
CA HIS A 1110 34.51 -5.62 3.22
C HIS A 1110 35.86 -6.34 3.40
N HIS A 1111 36.06 -7.52 2.81
CA HIS A 1111 37.35 -8.21 2.75
C HIS A 1111 38.41 -7.52 1.86
N TYR A 1112 38.00 -6.79 0.82
CA TYR A 1112 38.89 -6.10 -0.11
C TYR A 1112 39.12 -4.62 0.24
N LEU A 1113 38.20 -3.97 0.97
CA LEU A 1113 38.37 -2.57 1.42
C LEU A 1113 39.75 -2.28 2.07
N PRO A 1114 40.35 -3.16 2.89
CA PRO A 1114 41.71 -2.95 3.43
C PRO A 1114 42.81 -2.72 2.37
N LEU A 1115 42.65 -3.26 1.15
CA LEU A 1115 43.58 -3.02 0.05
C LEU A 1115 43.59 -1.56 -0.43
N CYS A 1116 42.46 -0.86 -0.26
CA CYS A 1116 42.31 0.55 -0.64
C CYS A 1116 42.87 1.52 0.42
N VAL A 1117 43.22 1.06 1.63
CA VAL A 1117 43.67 1.95 2.73
C VAL A 1117 44.90 2.79 2.35
N PRO A 1118 45.97 2.26 1.71
CA PRO A 1118 47.12 3.10 1.33
C PRO A 1118 46.77 4.14 0.26
N ALA A 1119 45.88 3.79 -0.69
CA ALA A 1119 45.38 4.70 -1.72
C ALA A 1119 44.52 5.82 -1.12
N PHE A 1120 43.71 5.48 -0.11
CA PHE A 1120 42.87 6.42 0.63
C PHE A 1120 43.71 7.40 1.45
N LEU A 1121 44.61 6.90 2.31
CA LEU A 1121 45.46 7.73 3.17
C LEU A 1121 46.30 8.73 2.36
N LYS A 1122 46.91 8.30 1.25
CA LYS A 1122 47.63 9.18 0.33
C LYS A 1122 46.74 10.28 -0.28
N THR A 1123 45.45 10.01 -0.50
CA THR A 1123 44.52 11.01 -1.04
C THR A 1123 44.03 11.96 0.07
N CYS A 1124 43.86 11.48 1.30
CA CYS A 1124 43.62 12.35 2.46
C CYS A 1124 44.79 13.31 2.72
N GLU A 1125 46.03 12.83 2.59
CA GLU A 1125 47.24 13.65 2.71
C GLU A 1125 47.31 14.75 1.64
N GLU A 1126 47.14 14.38 0.36
CA GLU A 1126 47.18 15.29 -0.79
C GLU A 1126 46.12 16.40 -0.76
N PHE A 1127 44.92 16.10 -0.23
CA PHE A 1127 43.82 17.08 -0.09
C PHE A 1127 43.79 17.74 1.30
N ASN A 1128 44.74 17.44 2.19
CA ASN A 1128 44.82 17.92 3.57
C ASN A 1128 43.51 17.72 4.36
N VAL A 1129 43.06 16.47 4.43
CA VAL A 1129 41.82 16.05 5.12
C VAL A 1129 42.12 14.99 6.18
N SER A 1130 41.59 15.11 7.39
CA SER A 1130 41.86 14.12 8.45
C SER A 1130 41.34 12.70 8.10
N SER A 1131 42.14 11.68 8.42
CA SER A 1131 41.77 10.26 8.36
C SER A 1131 41.56 9.64 9.76
N ASP A 1132 41.38 10.47 10.80
CA ASP A 1132 41.33 10.05 12.20
C ASP A 1132 40.25 9.00 12.51
N LYS A 1133 40.67 7.93 13.18
CA LYS A 1133 39.79 6.87 13.69
C LYS A 1133 39.44 7.12 15.15
N TRP A 1134 38.18 6.89 15.53
CA TRP A 1134 37.70 7.08 16.91
C TRP A 1134 37.37 5.74 17.58
N THR A 1135 37.17 5.75 18.90
CA THR A 1135 36.70 4.56 19.63
C THR A 1135 35.18 4.43 19.57
N GLN A 1136 34.66 3.20 19.65
CA GLN A 1136 33.23 2.93 19.68
C GLN A 1136 32.54 3.66 20.86
N TRP A 1137 33.24 3.80 21.99
CA TRP A 1137 32.74 4.51 23.17
C TRP A 1137 32.64 6.03 22.96
N LYS A 1138 33.59 6.66 22.24
CA LYS A 1138 33.50 8.08 21.86
C LYS A 1138 32.25 8.32 21.00
N LEU A 1139 32.03 7.45 20.02
CA LEU A 1139 30.89 7.56 19.10
C LEU A 1139 29.54 7.32 19.80
N LEU A 1140 29.41 6.28 20.63
CA LEU A 1140 28.20 6.03 21.42
C LEU A 1140 27.85 7.21 22.35
N LYS A 1141 28.85 7.81 23.01
CA LYS A 1141 28.65 9.03 23.81
C LYS A 1141 28.29 10.24 22.91
N GLY A 1142 28.88 10.30 21.72
CA GLY A 1142 28.62 11.31 20.69
C GLY A 1142 27.17 11.31 20.22
N GLN A 1143 26.63 10.15 19.84
CA GLN A 1143 25.28 9.97 19.33
C GLN A 1143 24.24 10.62 20.26
N PHE A 1144 24.31 10.31 21.56
CA PHE A 1144 23.38 10.89 22.54
C PHE A 1144 23.63 12.38 22.80
N ASN A 1145 24.87 12.87 22.63
CA ASN A 1145 25.14 14.31 22.69
C ASN A 1145 24.61 15.06 21.45
N GLN A 1146 24.65 14.43 20.26
CA GLN A 1146 24.17 15.02 19.02
C GLN A 1146 22.66 15.27 19.04
N ILE A 1147 21.89 14.38 19.67
CA ILE A 1147 20.45 14.58 19.91
C ILE A 1147 20.17 15.88 20.69
N MET A 1148 21.06 16.29 21.60
CA MET A 1148 20.94 17.57 22.32
C MET A 1148 21.42 18.78 21.51
N ARG A 1149 22.15 18.61 20.40
CA ARG A 1149 22.84 19.72 19.75
C ARG A 1149 21.85 20.71 19.15
N THR A 1150 22.02 21.97 19.51
CA THR A 1150 21.31 23.16 19.01
C THR A 1150 22.27 24.13 18.31
N GLU A 1151 23.54 24.08 18.68
CA GLU A 1151 24.64 24.85 18.12
C GLU A 1151 24.99 24.40 16.70
N VAL A 1152 25.28 25.39 15.87
CA VAL A 1152 25.80 25.26 14.50
C VAL A 1152 27.33 25.23 14.57
N LYS A 1153 27.98 24.26 13.93
CA LYS A 1153 29.45 24.15 13.90
C LYS A 1153 30.01 24.05 12.48
N LYS A 1154 31.32 24.26 12.36
CA LYS A 1154 32.13 23.92 11.19
C LYS A 1154 32.77 22.55 11.47
N ASN A 1155 32.19 21.47 10.92
CA ASN A 1155 32.50 20.08 11.29
C ASN A 1155 33.21 19.27 10.18
N HIS A 1156 33.72 19.94 9.16
CA HIS A 1156 34.51 19.28 8.12
C HIS A 1156 35.92 18.88 8.61
N ARG A 1157 36.43 17.78 8.05
CA ARG A 1157 37.75 17.20 8.33
C ARG A 1157 38.91 17.93 7.63
#